data_AF-M8B0W6-F1
#
_entry.id   AF-M8B0W6-F1
#
_cell.length_a   1.000
_cell.length_b   1.000
_cell.length_c   1.000
_cell.angle_alpha   90.00
_cell.angle_beta   90.00
_cell.angle_gamma   90.00
#
_symmetry.space_group_name_H-M   'P 1'
#
loop_
_entity.id
_entity.type
_entity.pdbx_description
1 polymer ?
#
loop_
_entity_poly.entity_id
_entity_poly.type
_entity_poly.pdbx_seq_one_letter_code
_entity_poly.pdbx_strand_id
1 'polypeptide(L)'
;MACETQYASRLPDDVVLEILSFLPAKSIGRFRSMSRSWRAELSSTSFVEFHRRRANNPDQPKLFFSANFDDEASGSEDDNEASGSEDDIEASDGSEDDDEASDDSKDGDQASDDSKDNDEASDDSKDNDEASEDSEDEEGYFYSWQPGGGSVKKLMEYDFWCPAPLTKPLHGLVLIRSVFLGGHNLGDGYDVCNPSTGEFLYLPDTRLPLKTIIRYSNTQDHPPCYMDVAYGFGYSSVTHEYKAVRMFSSGYVPATTCCEVLVLGVPACWRPTAQQPPECVVEEHNPAVFLNGYLHFLCKDGGIITFSVNDETFDSLSPPPPYGNPYPEDDAIVSRLTELDGCLCLCREKTNGDGPYQVWLLRDHEPQQWEQLCSFDRSVWPEPEQTQLRTQWITPLTMHNGRSGQRKIMFGTGTCRVFTVDLDGEPEITQQSVCEESLVPLGRIIEDMDFRSPAPQAWSAVLKWLPTQSVLELSLVCREWRAMALNPHFHQSHVVHANSVKKHHHIKFVIDPSFGVLWDMDGIDNFPFSPDITAGLFHCSQPCHGLNVGTLNGMDFLCNPAMGYNQLIQHDDEDVQNNQENRSFAARIALGYDSHIDDHVLVSLAYEEKNMDTRQYKLRCNVRTVYGDQWYENDPPPRPVADSPPAYADGKIYWLVEPKLGPSTTATCELVAFDTIEREFEVVEGPPCSYNGGRISVVELHGIIHVAWSDQDADAIDVWVMDDNGAWCVEYRIELAEFWPEYSSERTTIMAIDPTDGRILLSTGRSLGYYNLKTMELETIYRVTAQSVYHDDRPHFCAVVYQESLFRPFMRE
;
A
#
# COMPACT_ATOMS: atom_id res chain seq x y z
N MET A 1 9.17 -60.79 -38.79
CA MET A 1 10.44 -60.24 -38.30
C MET A 1 10.15 -59.57 -36.98
N ALA A 2 10.67 -60.14 -35.90
CA ALA A 2 10.63 -59.54 -34.57
C ALA A 2 11.59 -58.34 -34.56
N CYS A 3 11.14 -57.19 -34.03
CA CYS A 3 12.03 -56.12 -33.64
C CYS A 3 12.00 -56.09 -32.10
N GLU A 4 13.09 -56.56 -31.52
CA GLU A 4 13.39 -56.44 -30.09
C GLU A 4 13.41 -54.95 -29.71
N THR A 5 12.43 -54.51 -28.91
CA THR A 5 12.58 -53.28 -28.15
C THR A 5 13.45 -53.61 -26.93
N GLN A 6 14.70 -53.16 -26.97
CA GLN A 6 15.59 -53.15 -25.81
C GLN A 6 14.87 -52.54 -24.60
N TYR A 7 14.64 -53.35 -23.58
CA TYR A 7 14.36 -52.86 -22.23
C TYR A 7 15.59 -52.09 -21.76
N ALA A 8 15.61 -50.78 -21.98
CA ALA A 8 16.51 -49.92 -21.23
C ALA A 8 16.17 -50.11 -19.75
N SER A 9 17.10 -50.69 -18.99
CA SER A 9 17.00 -50.86 -17.54
C SER A 9 16.93 -49.49 -16.89
N ARG A 10 15.73 -48.92 -16.80
CA ARG A 10 15.49 -47.71 -16.00
C ARG A 10 15.66 -48.09 -14.54
N LEU A 11 16.45 -47.30 -13.84
CA LEU A 11 16.51 -47.38 -12.38
C LEU A 11 15.09 -47.18 -11.84
N PRO A 12 14.67 -47.95 -10.82
CA PRO A 12 13.43 -47.71 -10.10
C PRO A 12 13.36 -46.27 -9.57
N ASP A 13 12.17 -45.65 -9.59
CA ASP A 13 11.99 -44.24 -9.21
C ASP A 13 12.40 -43.97 -7.76
N ASP A 14 12.20 -44.93 -6.84
CA ASP A 14 12.65 -44.87 -5.45
C ASP A 14 14.18 -44.79 -5.33
N VAL A 15 14.92 -45.54 -6.16
CA VAL A 15 16.38 -45.47 -6.21
C VAL A 15 16.84 -44.13 -6.78
N VAL A 16 16.14 -43.60 -7.79
CA VAL A 16 16.44 -42.28 -8.34
C VAL A 16 16.21 -41.19 -7.29
N LEU A 17 15.09 -41.20 -6.59
CA LEU A 17 14.81 -40.25 -5.50
C LEU A 17 15.81 -40.41 -4.35
N GLU A 18 16.22 -41.63 -4.02
CA GLU A 18 17.28 -41.86 -3.04
C GLU A 18 18.60 -41.20 -3.47
N ILE A 19 19.03 -41.38 -4.72
CA ILE A 19 20.23 -40.74 -5.26
C ILE A 19 20.11 -39.21 -5.23
N LEU A 20 18.98 -38.67 -5.69
CA LEU A 20 18.73 -37.24 -5.74
C LEU A 20 18.74 -36.61 -4.34
N SER A 21 18.30 -37.32 -3.31
CA SER A 21 18.33 -36.81 -1.94
C SER A 21 19.75 -36.61 -1.36
N PHE A 22 20.80 -37.14 -2.00
CA PHE A 22 22.20 -36.89 -1.63
C PHE A 22 22.79 -35.61 -2.27
N LEU A 23 22.06 -34.99 -3.20
CA LEU A 23 22.54 -33.80 -3.90
C LEU A 23 22.19 -32.52 -3.13
N PRO A 24 23.00 -31.45 -3.27
CA PRO A 24 22.67 -30.15 -2.68
C PRO A 24 21.35 -29.60 -3.20
N ALA A 25 20.59 -28.91 -2.34
CA ALA A 25 19.28 -28.32 -2.65
C ALA A 25 19.29 -27.47 -3.93
N LYS A 26 20.32 -26.64 -4.14
CA LYS A 26 20.51 -25.83 -5.36
C LYS A 26 20.52 -26.67 -6.65
N SER A 27 21.11 -27.87 -6.61
CA SER A 27 21.14 -28.78 -7.76
C SER A 27 19.77 -29.41 -8.02
N ILE A 28 19.08 -29.80 -6.94
CA ILE A 28 17.72 -30.35 -7.02
C ILE A 28 16.71 -29.31 -7.50
N GLY A 29 16.84 -28.05 -7.07
CA GLY A 29 16.07 -26.93 -7.59
C GLY A 29 16.18 -26.81 -9.11
N ARG A 30 17.39 -26.91 -9.67
CA ARG A 30 17.60 -26.93 -11.13
C ARG A 30 16.95 -28.13 -11.79
N PHE A 31 16.98 -29.31 -11.17
CA PHE A 31 16.36 -30.52 -11.71
C PHE A 31 14.83 -30.48 -11.79
N ARG A 32 14.16 -29.62 -11.01
CA ARG A 32 12.72 -29.33 -11.18
C ARG A 32 12.38 -28.77 -12.56
N SER A 33 13.34 -28.15 -13.26
CA SER A 33 13.13 -27.61 -14.61
C SER A 33 13.21 -28.67 -15.73
N MET A 34 13.76 -29.86 -15.43
CA MET A 34 14.05 -30.89 -16.44
C MET A 34 12.80 -31.62 -16.94
N SER A 35 11.78 -31.81 -16.10
CA SER A 35 10.50 -32.41 -16.49
C SER A 35 9.38 -32.10 -15.50
N ARG A 36 8.12 -32.17 -15.95
CA ARG A 36 6.94 -31.98 -15.08
C ARG A 36 6.83 -33.05 -13.98
N SER A 37 7.20 -34.29 -14.28
CA SER A 37 7.19 -35.39 -13.31
C SER A 37 8.23 -35.17 -12.22
N TRP A 38 9.45 -34.80 -12.60
CA TRP A 38 10.50 -34.47 -11.62
C TRP A 38 10.15 -33.24 -10.80
N ARG A 39 9.53 -32.22 -11.41
CA ARG A 39 9.00 -31.08 -10.67
C ARG A 39 8.01 -31.51 -9.58
N ALA A 40 7.06 -32.39 -9.91
CA ALA A 40 6.06 -32.87 -8.97
C ALA A 40 6.70 -33.70 -7.83
N GLU A 41 7.57 -34.66 -8.16
CA GLU A 41 8.22 -35.52 -7.16
C GLU A 41 9.18 -34.75 -6.25
N LEU A 42 10.03 -33.88 -6.80
CA LEU A 42 11.03 -33.10 -6.06
C LEU A 42 10.44 -31.89 -5.31
N SER A 43 9.17 -31.57 -5.55
CA SER A 43 8.37 -30.60 -4.78
C SER A 43 7.38 -31.28 -3.84
N SER A 44 7.31 -32.62 -3.82
CA SER A 44 6.44 -33.35 -2.89
C SER A 44 6.91 -33.15 -1.45
N THR A 45 5.96 -33.05 -0.52
CA THR A 45 6.24 -32.91 0.92
C THR A 45 7.11 -34.06 1.43
N SER A 46 6.85 -35.28 0.98
CA SER A 46 7.62 -36.48 1.32
C SER A 46 9.09 -36.40 0.90
N PHE A 47 9.37 -35.95 -0.33
CA PHE A 47 10.75 -35.85 -0.81
C PHE A 47 11.49 -34.70 -0.14
N VAL A 48 10.84 -33.54 0.02
CA VAL A 48 11.41 -32.37 0.68
C VAL A 48 11.80 -32.71 2.13
N GLU A 49 10.94 -33.40 2.87
CA GLU A 49 11.25 -33.83 4.23
C GLU A 49 12.36 -34.88 4.28
N PHE A 50 12.35 -35.84 3.35
CA PHE A 50 13.39 -36.86 3.24
C PHE A 50 14.77 -36.26 2.95
N HIS A 51 14.85 -35.32 2.00
CA HIS A 51 16.08 -34.57 1.69
C HIS A 51 16.54 -33.76 2.90
N ARG A 52 15.63 -33.00 3.55
CA ARG A 52 15.96 -32.15 4.70
C ARG A 52 16.57 -32.94 5.86
N ARG A 53 15.98 -34.09 6.23
CA ARG A 53 16.50 -34.97 7.30
C ARG A 53 17.90 -35.50 6.97
N ARG A 54 18.18 -35.75 5.70
CA ARG A 54 19.47 -36.27 5.23
C ARG A 54 20.53 -35.16 5.12
N ALA A 55 20.14 -33.96 4.70
CA ALA A 55 21.04 -32.82 4.51
C ALA A 55 21.47 -32.17 5.84
N ASN A 56 20.64 -32.25 6.89
CA ASN A 56 20.83 -31.54 8.17
C ASN A 56 21.15 -32.47 9.35
N ASN A 57 22.16 -33.33 9.19
CA ASN A 57 22.63 -34.17 10.30
C ASN A 57 23.13 -33.29 11.47
N PRO A 58 22.67 -33.49 12.72
CA PRO A 58 23.10 -32.71 13.90
C PRO A 58 24.61 -32.59 14.08
N ASP A 59 25.37 -33.57 13.58
CA ASP A 59 26.83 -33.60 13.70
C ASP A 59 27.57 -32.70 12.69
N GLN A 60 26.89 -32.08 11.71
CA GLN A 60 27.47 -31.26 10.64
C GLN A 60 26.60 -30.05 10.23
N PRO A 61 26.42 -29.04 11.10
CA PRO A 61 25.61 -27.87 10.76
C PRO A 61 26.28 -27.03 9.66
N LYS A 62 25.47 -26.40 8.80
CA LYS A 62 25.90 -25.51 7.71
C LYS A 62 25.41 -24.09 8.02
N LEU A 63 26.18 -23.05 7.71
CA LEU A 63 25.90 -21.67 8.18
C LEU A 63 25.40 -20.73 7.08
N PHE A 64 24.75 -19.61 7.42
CA PHE A 64 24.50 -18.48 6.49
C PHE A 64 24.68 -17.11 7.15
N PHE A 65 25.27 -16.15 6.44
CA PHE A 65 25.37 -14.73 6.85
C PHE A 65 25.56 -13.82 5.64
N SER A 66 25.21 -12.54 5.82
CA SER A 66 25.37 -11.40 4.89
C SER A 66 26.42 -10.44 5.48
N ALA A 67 27.19 -9.72 4.67
CA ALA A 67 28.37 -8.97 5.14
C ALA A 67 28.11 -7.50 5.56
N ASN A 68 26.92 -6.94 5.31
CA ASN A 68 26.76 -5.47 5.22
C ASN A 68 25.86 -4.82 6.30
N PHE A 69 25.76 -5.40 7.49
CA PHE A 69 24.85 -4.86 8.52
C PHE A 69 25.52 -3.82 9.42
N ASP A 70 25.61 -2.58 8.95
CA ASP A 70 25.79 -1.38 9.76
C ASP A 70 25.12 -0.20 9.04
N ASP A 71 24.01 0.32 9.56
CA ASP A 71 23.55 1.68 9.24
C ASP A 71 23.11 2.43 10.50
N GLU A 72 23.83 3.53 10.73
CA GLU A 72 23.50 4.80 11.38
C GLU A 72 22.72 4.81 12.72
N ALA A 73 23.49 4.82 13.81
CA ALA A 73 23.17 5.58 15.02
C ALA A 73 24.32 6.54 15.34
N SER A 74 24.64 7.47 14.43
CA SER A 74 25.39 8.67 14.78
C SER A 74 24.38 9.75 15.19
N GLY A 75 24.41 10.12 16.47
CA GLY A 75 23.46 11.05 17.05
C GLY A 75 23.48 12.43 16.39
N SER A 76 22.29 12.97 16.16
CA SER A 76 22.10 14.41 16.05
C SER A 76 22.26 15.00 17.44
N GLU A 77 23.36 15.69 17.69
CA GLU A 77 23.47 16.64 18.79
C GLU A 77 22.49 17.78 18.52
N ASP A 78 21.35 17.77 19.23
CA ASP A 78 20.39 18.86 19.27
C ASP A 78 20.96 20.02 20.11
N ASP A 79 21.51 21.04 19.45
CA ASP A 79 21.74 22.35 20.07
C ASP A 79 20.40 23.10 20.19
N ASN A 80 19.68 22.85 21.28
CA ASN A 80 18.60 23.69 21.77
C ASN A 80 19.15 24.70 22.80
N GLU A 81 19.69 25.84 22.34
CA GLU A 81 19.75 27.02 23.20
C GLU A 81 18.39 27.74 23.18
N ALA A 82 17.64 27.49 24.25
CA ALA A 82 16.50 28.31 24.62
C ALA A 82 16.97 29.65 25.21
N SER A 83 16.55 30.76 24.60
CA SER A 83 16.27 31.97 25.36
C SER A 83 15.18 32.79 24.68
N GLY A 84 13.96 32.68 25.19
CA GLY A 84 12.97 33.73 25.03
C GLY A 84 13.18 34.79 26.11
N SER A 85 13.13 36.07 25.75
CA SER A 85 12.46 37.12 26.51
C SER A 85 12.63 38.50 25.86
N GLU A 86 11.47 39.12 25.63
CA GLU A 86 11.14 40.51 25.95
C GLU A 86 11.37 41.64 24.94
N ASP A 87 10.28 42.42 24.86
CA ASP A 87 9.99 43.59 24.07
C ASP A 87 10.75 44.86 24.50
N ASP A 88 10.75 45.83 23.59
CA ASP A 88 10.72 47.29 23.78
C ASP A 88 11.75 47.96 24.73
N ILE A 89 12.57 48.87 24.17
CA ILE A 89 12.56 50.32 24.44
C ILE A 89 13.77 51.02 23.77
N GLU A 90 13.44 52.16 23.16
CA GLU A 90 14.25 53.19 22.53
C GLU A 90 15.54 53.63 23.27
N ALA A 91 16.59 54.00 22.52
CA ALA A 91 17.25 55.32 22.62
C ALA A 91 18.42 55.49 21.62
N SER A 92 18.26 56.46 20.72
CA SER A 92 19.23 57.47 20.22
C SER A 92 20.75 57.23 20.33
N ASP A 93 21.50 57.49 19.26
CA ASP A 93 22.12 58.82 18.98
C ASP A 93 23.23 58.72 17.90
N GLY A 94 23.33 59.77 17.06
CA GLY A 94 24.55 60.26 16.41
C GLY A 94 25.00 59.58 15.12
N SER A 95 24.61 60.02 13.92
CA SER A 95 24.99 61.25 13.19
C SER A 95 26.26 61.11 12.33
N GLU A 96 26.06 61.33 11.01
CA GLU A 96 26.91 62.12 10.09
C GLU A 96 28.30 61.53 9.73
N ASP A 97 28.81 61.57 8.50
CA ASP A 97 28.39 62.14 7.22
C ASP A 97 29.41 61.68 6.13
N ASP A 98 29.02 61.82 4.87
CA ASP A 98 29.83 62.16 3.69
C ASP A 98 30.91 61.18 3.14
N ASP A 99 30.77 60.73 1.88
CA ASP A 99 31.09 61.56 0.71
C ASP A 99 30.92 60.79 -0.63
N GLU A 100 30.61 61.58 -1.66
CA GLU A 100 30.20 61.19 -3.01
C GLU A 100 31.32 60.65 -3.95
N ALA A 101 30.87 59.72 -4.80
CA ALA A 101 31.08 59.51 -6.24
C ALA A 101 32.27 60.08 -7.04
N SER A 102 32.53 59.35 -8.15
CA SER A 102 33.23 59.72 -9.40
C SER A 102 34.76 59.51 -9.37
N ASP A 103 35.48 59.17 -10.44
CA ASP A 103 35.19 58.88 -11.84
C ASP A 103 36.46 58.25 -12.44
N ASP A 104 36.29 57.50 -13.52
CA ASP A 104 37.15 57.46 -14.70
C ASP A 104 38.69 57.26 -14.62
N SER A 105 39.09 56.05 -15.06
CA SER A 105 39.63 55.84 -16.43
C SER A 105 41.13 55.52 -16.65
N LYS A 106 41.29 54.58 -17.59
CA LYS A 106 42.33 54.41 -18.64
C LYS A 106 43.52 53.45 -18.46
N ASP A 107 43.41 52.39 -19.27
CA ASP A 107 44.29 51.99 -20.37
C ASP A 107 45.72 51.51 -20.09
N GLY A 108 46.08 50.39 -20.72
CA GLY A 108 47.48 50.16 -21.11
C GLY A 108 47.88 48.70 -21.28
N ASP A 109 47.77 48.22 -22.52
CA ASP A 109 48.17 46.91 -23.02
C ASP A 109 49.69 46.58 -22.97
N GLN A 110 49.95 45.26 -22.99
CA GLN A 110 50.96 44.52 -23.77
C GLN A 110 52.37 44.15 -23.23
N ALA A 111 52.55 42.82 -23.13
CA ALA A 111 53.51 41.96 -23.87
C ALA A 111 54.88 41.57 -23.27
N SER A 112 55.11 40.25 -23.14
CA SER A 112 56.27 39.41 -23.55
C SER A 112 56.24 38.06 -22.77
N ASP A 113 56.13 36.86 -23.38
CA ASP A 113 57.14 36.03 -24.11
C ASP A 113 58.47 35.86 -23.32
N ASP A 114 59.11 34.70 -23.14
CA ASP A 114 58.91 33.32 -23.60
C ASP A 114 59.95 32.39 -22.90
N SER A 115 59.70 31.06 -22.86
CA SER A 115 60.64 29.89 -22.86
C SER A 115 61.93 29.82 -21.97
N LYS A 116 62.05 28.86 -21.02
CA LYS A 116 62.66 27.49 -21.07
C LYS A 116 64.20 27.37 -20.91
N ASP A 117 64.64 26.50 -19.98
CA ASP A 117 65.83 25.60 -19.97
C ASP A 117 65.86 24.83 -18.61
N ASN A 118 65.51 23.52 -18.55
CA ASN A 118 66.29 22.27 -18.67
C ASN A 118 67.28 21.95 -17.51
N ASP A 119 66.95 20.92 -16.69
CA ASP A 119 67.61 19.58 -16.56
C ASP A 119 68.91 19.59 -15.72
N GLU A 120 69.23 18.66 -14.81
CA GLU A 120 69.32 17.20 -14.94
C GLU A 120 69.74 16.57 -13.57
N ALA A 121 69.34 15.32 -13.25
CA ALA A 121 70.23 14.21 -12.80
C ALA A 121 69.52 12.96 -12.21
N SER A 122 69.59 11.84 -12.98
CA SER A 122 69.88 10.43 -12.61
C SER A 122 68.98 9.65 -11.62
N ASP A 123 68.80 8.32 -11.67
CA ASP A 123 68.95 7.23 -12.66
C ASP A 123 68.50 5.93 -11.94
N ASP A 124 67.65 5.15 -12.61
CA ASP A 124 67.39 3.69 -12.59
C ASP A 124 67.35 2.76 -11.35
N SER A 125 66.22 2.02 -11.31
CA SER A 125 66.03 0.57 -11.08
C SER A 125 65.73 0.03 -9.66
N LYS A 126 64.50 -0.48 -9.46
CA LYS A 126 64.19 -1.93 -9.48
C LYS A 126 62.71 -2.21 -9.14
N ASP A 127 62.12 -3.05 -9.98
CA ASP A 127 60.82 -3.68 -9.84
C ASP A 127 60.69 -4.51 -8.55
N ASN A 128 59.47 -4.49 -7.99
CA ASN A 128 58.77 -5.71 -7.59
C ASN A 128 57.26 -5.39 -7.48
N ASP A 129 56.53 -5.89 -8.46
CA ASP A 129 55.08 -6.12 -8.43
C ASP A 129 54.69 -6.98 -7.21
N GLU A 130 53.65 -6.57 -6.48
CA GLU A 130 52.75 -7.50 -5.78
C GLU A 130 51.38 -6.83 -5.56
N ALA A 131 50.43 -7.25 -6.40
CA ALA A 131 48.98 -7.27 -6.22
C ALA A 131 48.23 -5.95 -5.86
N SER A 132 47.76 -5.26 -6.90
CA SER A 132 46.52 -4.47 -6.84
C SER A 132 45.54 -5.01 -7.89
N GLU A 133 44.99 -6.19 -7.61
CA GLU A 133 43.75 -6.70 -8.19
C GLU A 133 42.78 -6.87 -7.00
N ASP A 134 41.48 -6.76 -7.26
CA ASP A 134 40.33 -6.83 -6.33
C ASP A 134 39.80 -5.49 -5.80
N SER A 135 39.34 -4.64 -6.72
CA SER A 135 38.12 -3.85 -6.49
C SER A 135 37.11 -4.24 -7.59
N GLU A 136 36.75 -5.52 -7.63
CA GLU A 136 35.56 -5.98 -8.36
C GLU A 136 34.35 -5.69 -7.46
N ASP A 137 33.33 -5.08 -8.07
CA ASP A 137 31.93 -4.93 -7.64
C ASP A 137 31.57 -5.66 -6.33
N GLU A 138 31.24 -4.93 -5.26
CA GLU A 138 30.71 -5.51 -4.01
C GLU A 138 29.27 -6.03 -4.21
N GLU A 139 29.13 -7.09 -5.00
CA GLU A 139 27.94 -7.93 -5.05
C GLU A 139 27.70 -8.56 -3.65
N GLY A 140 26.50 -8.39 -3.10
CA GLY A 140 26.11 -8.96 -1.81
C GLY A 140 25.89 -10.48 -1.91
N TYR A 141 26.52 -11.27 -1.04
CA TYR A 141 26.35 -12.73 -1.02
C TYR A 141 25.91 -13.25 0.35
N PHE A 142 25.00 -14.24 0.34
CA PHE A 142 24.84 -15.17 1.45
C PHE A 142 25.95 -16.23 1.39
N TYR A 143 26.64 -16.44 2.51
CA TYR A 143 27.75 -17.39 2.64
C TYR A 143 27.34 -18.69 3.32
N SER A 144 28.15 -19.76 3.25
CA SER A 144 28.03 -20.93 4.13
C SER A 144 29.33 -21.43 4.68
N TRP A 145 29.27 -22.01 5.88
CA TRP A 145 30.41 -22.55 6.61
C TRP A 145 30.03 -23.82 7.37
N GLN A 146 31.01 -24.61 7.82
CA GLN A 146 30.81 -25.83 8.62
C GLN A 146 31.78 -25.83 9.83
N PRO A 147 31.33 -26.16 11.06
CA PRO A 147 32.22 -26.29 12.20
C PRO A 147 33.24 -27.41 11.99
N GLY A 148 34.52 -27.13 12.25
CA GLY A 148 35.61 -28.11 12.11
C GLY A 148 36.66 -27.81 11.03
N GLY A 149 36.61 -26.63 10.39
CA GLY A 149 37.71 -26.12 9.55
C GLY A 149 37.49 -26.17 8.03
N GLY A 150 36.24 -26.10 7.55
CA GLY A 150 35.94 -25.93 6.13
C GLY A 150 36.05 -24.46 5.67
N SER A 151 36.40 -24.23 4.39
CA SER A 151 36.37 -22.90 3.78
C SER A 151 34.94 -22.38 3.60
N VAL A 152 34.73 -21.07 3.79
CA VAL A 152 33.46 -20.38 3.53
C VAL A 152 33.09 -20.49 2.04
N LYS A 153 31.81 -20.72 1.69
CA LYS A 153 31.31 -20.85 0.30
C LYS A 153 30.21 -19.83 0.00
N LYS A 154 30.30 -19.11 -1.13
CA LYS A 154 29.21 -18.27 -1.67
C LYS A 154 28.02 -19.16 -2.08
N LEU A 155 26.81 -18.82 -1.66
CA LEU A 155 25.59 -19.60 -1.96
C LEU A 155 24.63 -18.90 -2.89
N MET A 156 24.33 -17.65 -2.57
CA MET A 156 23.33 -16.84 -3.24
C MET A 156 23.81 -15.41 -3.29
N GLU A 157 23.81 -14.87 -4.49
CA GLU A 157 23.96 -13.44 -4.77
C GLU A 157 22.61 -12.75 -4.53
N TYR A 158 22.62 -11.54 -4.01
CA TYR A 158 21.44 -10.72 -3.80
C TYR A 158 21.71 -9.25 -4.14
N ASP A 159 20.67 -8.55 -4.58
CA ASP A 159 20.73 -7.12 -4.96
C ASP A 159 20.20 -6.17 -3.86
N PHE A 160 19.89 -6.71 -2.67
CA PHE A 160 19.40 -5.94 -1.52
C PHE A 160 20.48 -5.06 -0.90
N TRP A 161 20.10 -3.86 -0.47
CA TRP A 161 20.90 -3.09 0.48
C TRP A 161 20.64 -3.67 1.87
N CYS A 162 21.64 -4.33 2.47
CA CYS A 162 21.63 -4.78 3.86
C CYS A 162 20.47 -5.74 4.26
N PRO A 163 20.38 -6.98 3.72
CA PRO A 163 19.35 -7.93 4.14
C PRO A 163 19.58 -8.43 5.57
N ALA A 164 18.57 -8.31 6.43
CA ALA A 164 18.62 -8.70 7.83
C ALA A 164 17.79 -9.98 8.08
N PRO A 165 18.38 -11.14 8.41
CA PRO A 165 17.59 -12.29 8.84
C PRO A 165 16.93 -11.98 10.19
N LEU A 166 15.59 -12.03 10.21
CA LEU A 166 14.77 -11.67 11.36
C LEU A 166 14.40 -12.87 12.22
N THR A 167 14.30 -14.05 11.61
CA THR A 167 13.92 -15.28 12.32
C THR A 167 14.99 -16.35 12.18
N LYS A 168 15.03 -17.30 13.13
CA LYS A 168 15.74 -18.55 12.90
C LYS A 168 15.19 -19.26 11.65
N PRO A 169 16.02 -20.01 10.91
CA PRO A 169 15.56 -20.80 9.78
C PRO A 169 14.47 -21.78 10.21
N LEU A 170 13.29 -21.65 9.60
CA LEU A 170 12.16 -22.53 9.81
C LEU A 170 12.04 -23.50 8.66
N HIS A 171 12.56 -24.72 8.84
CA HIS A 171 12.67 -25.69 7.75
C HIS A 171 13.45 -25.11 6.56
N GLY A 172 14.54 -24.39 6.85
CA GLY A 172 15.40 -23.66 5.91
C GLY A 172 14.77 -22.45 5.18
N LEU A 173 13.56 -22.04 5.54
CA LEU A 173 13.00 -20.74 5.15
C LEU A 173 13.36 -19.67 6.18
N VAL A 174 13.65 -18.45 5.74
CA VAL A 174 14.02 -17.34 6.62
C VAL A 174 13.18 -16.12 6.28
N LEU A 175 12.61 -15.47 7.30
CA LEU A 175 12.04 -14.14 7.16
C LEU A 175 13.19 -13.13 7.18
N ILE A 176 13.28 -12.29 6.16
CA ILE A 176 14.31 -11.26 6.02
C ILE A 176 13.66 -9.88 5.95
N ARG A 177 14.36 -8.86 6.45
CA ARG A 177 14.09 -7.46 6.16
C ARG A 177 14.98 -7.02 5.00
N SER A 178 14.42 -6.27 4.05
CA SER A 178 15.09 -5.79 2.86
C SER A 178 14.92 -4.28 2.69
N VAL A 179 16.01 -3.57 2.37
CA VAL A 179 16.01 -2.17 1.95
C VAL A 179 16.40 -2.12 0.47
N PHE A 180 15.56 -1.54 -0.40
CA PHE A 180 15.83 -1.45 -1.84
C PHE A 180 16.44 -0.09 -2.22
N LEU A 181 17.42 -0.10 -3.14
CA LEU A 181 17.94 1.11 -3.77
C LEU A 181 17.52 1.17 -5.23
N GLY A 182 16.70 2.16 -5.56
CA GLY A 182 16.22 2.38 -6.91
C GLY A 182 15.44 3.67 -7.05
N GLY A 183 16.01 4.81 -6.67
CA GLY A 183 15.60 6.16 -7.12
C GLY A 183 14.16 6.64 -6.85
N HIS A 184 13.30 5.80 -6.30
CA HIS A 184 11.91 6.10 -5.95
C HIS A 184 11.63 5.51 -4.56
N ASN A 185 10.91 6.27 -3.74
CA ASN A 185 10.59 6.06 -2.32
C ASN A 185 9.82 4.75 -1.99
N LEU A 186 10.40 3.59 -2.30
CA LEU A 186 9.92 2.25 -1.96
C LEU A 186 10.65 1.79 -0.69
N GLY A 187 9.96 1.87 0.45
CA GLY A 187 10.54 1.70 1.79
C GLY A 187 10.90 0.27 2.18
N ASP A 188 11.36 0.12 3.42
CA ASP A 188 11.68 -1.15 4.10
C ASP A 188 10.58 -2.21 3.91
N GLY A 189 10.96 -3.38 3.38
CA GLY A 189 10.05 -4.50 3.12
C GLY A 189 10.45 -5.77 3.86
N TYR A 190 9.49 -6.68 4.06
CA TYR A 190 9.71 -8.01 4.62
C TYR A 190 9.53 -9.08 3.55
N ASP A 191 10.49 -9.99 3.43
CA ASP A 191 10.45 -11.06 2.44
C ASP A 191 10.69 -12.41 3.09
N VAL A 192 10.18 -13.48 2.49
CA VAL A 192 10.57 -14.84 2.88
C VAL A 192 11.52 -15.39 1.83
N CYS A 193 12.66 -15.90 2.27
CA CYS A 193 13.66 -16.47 1.38
C CYS A 193 13.93 -17.94 1.70
N ASN A 194 14.34 -18.68 0.67
CA ASN A 194 14.99 -19.97 0.80
C ASN A 194 16.43 -19.84 0.30
N PRO A 195 17.41 -19.57 1.19
CA PRO A 195 18.81 -19.38 0.81
C PRO A 195 19.44 -20.60 0.12
N SER A 196 18.90 -21.80 0.33
CA SER A 196 19.42 -23.06 -0.24
C SER A 196 19.05 -23.24 -1.70
N THR A 197 17.92 -22.68 -2.12
CA THR A 197 17.43 -22.74 -3.51
C THR A 197 17.65 -21.44 -4.28
N GLY A 198 17.77 -20.33 -3.55
CA GLY A 198 17.80 -18.99 -4.10
C GLY A 198 16.41 -18.47 -4.50
N GLU A 199 15.34 -19.06 -3.97
CA GLU A 199 13.99 -18.56 -4.16
C GLU A 199 13.68 -17.45 -3.14
N PHE A 200 12.95 -16.42 -3.57
CA PHE A 200 12.39 -15.36 -2.73
C PHE A 200 10.88 -15.23 -2.98
N LEU A 201 10.16 -14.87 -1.93
CA LEU A 201 8.78 -14.43 -1.98
C LEU A 201 8.70 -13.05 -1.35
N TYR A 202 8.42 -12.06 -2.19
CA TYR A 202 8.06 -10.73 -1.74
C TYR A 202 6.72 -10.80 -1.01
N LEU A 203 6.69 -10.39 0.25
CA LEU A 203 5.41 -10.28 0.94
C LEU A 203 4.71 -9.01 0.42
N PRO A 204 3.44 -9.11 -0.01
CA PRO A 204 2.71 -7.96 -0.53
C PRO A 204 2.38 -7.02 0.64
N ASP A 205 3.31 -6.13 0.97
CA ASP A 205 3.06 -5.03 1.90
C ASP A 205 2.19 -3.99 1.18
N THR A 206 0.88 -4.19 1.33
CA THR A 206 -0.17 -3.33 0.79
C THR A 206 0.19 -1.86 0.99
N ARG A 207 0.43 -1.14 -0.11
CA ARG A 207 0.90 0.25 -0.12
C ARG A 207 0.00 1.23 0.63
N LEU A 208 -1.24 0.86 0.90
CA LEU A 208 -2.15 1.66 1.69
C LEU A 208 -3.14 0.74 2.45
N PRO A 209 -3.59 1.10 3.66
CA PRO A 209 -2.91 2.01 4.57
C PRO A 209 -1.41 1.72 4.70
N LEU A 210 -0.59 2.77 4.64
CA LEU A 210 0.86 2.67 4.71
C LEU A 210 1.22 2.00 6.04
N LYS A 211 1.84 0.81 5.98
CA LYS A 211 2.42 0.13 7.13
C LYS A 211 3.88 0.57 7.23
N THR A 212 4.08 1.81 7.67
CA THR A 212 5.41 2.44 7.71
C THR A 212 6.13 2.15 9.01
N ILE A 213 7.39 1.74 8.91
CA ILE A 213 8.39 1.76 9.99
C ILE A 213 9.12 3.12 9.96
N ILE A 214 8.37 4.24 9.91
CA ILE A 214 8.84 5.64 9.76
C ILE A 214 8.86 6.15 8.29
N ARG A 215 7.96 7.11 8.00
CA ARG A 215 8.13 8.13 6.96
C ARG A 215 7.83 9.48 7.61
N TYR A 216 8.84 10.32 7.79
CA TYR A 216 8.63 11.72 8.13
C TYR A 216 8.14 12.44 6.87
N SER A 217 6.82 12.66 6.79
CA SER A 217 6.25 13.66 5.92
C SER A 217 5.67 14.74 6.84
N ASN A 218 6.15 15.98 6.71
CA ASN A 218 5.76 17.12 7.55
C ASN A 218 4.33 17.64 7.27
N THR A 219 3.46 16.82 6.65
CA THR A 219 2.08 17.21 6.30
C THR A 219 1.10 16.29 7.05
N GLN A 220 0.20 16.89 7.84
CA GLN A 220 -0.65 16.22 8.84
C GLN A 220 -1.76 15.30 8.28
N ASP A 221 -1.90 15.14 6.96
CA ASP A 221 -3.12 14.59 6.37
C ASP A 221 -2.87 13.38 5.44
N HIS A 222 -2.38 12.25 5.98
CA HIS A 222 -2.28 10.98 5.25
C HIS A 222 -3.37 9.96 5.67
N PRO A 223 -3.83 9.06 4.76
CA PRO A 223 -4.73 7.93 5.06
C PRO A 223 -4.17 7.03 6.18
N PRO A 224 -4.97 6.14 6.81
CA PRO A 224 -4.60 5.59 8.11
C PRO A 224 -3.19 4.99 8.09
N CYS A 225 -2.23 5.61 8.76
CA CYS A 225 -0.91 5.01 8.91
C CYS A 225 -0.99 4.00 10.07
N TYR A 226 -0.48 2.80 9.82
CA TYR A 226 -0.24 1.84 10.88
C TYR A 226 1.21 2.00 11.32
N MET A 227 1.38 2.27 12.62
CA MET A 227 2.68 2.35 13.27
C MET A 227 2.93 1.05 14.02
N ASP A 228 4.20 0.80 14.34
CA ASP A 228 4.62 -0.31 15.20
C ASP A 228 4.19 -1.66 14.61
N VAL A 229 4.88 -2.10 13.54
CA VAL A 229 4.53 -3.34 12.84
C VAL A 229 5.54 -4.43 13.15
N ALA A 230 5.09 -5.52 13.77
CA ALA A 230 5.93 -6.69 14.03
C ALA A 230 5.51 -7.88 13.16
N TYR A 231 6.48 -8.49 12.49
CA TYR A 231 6.30 -9.68 11.66
C TYR A 231 6.75 -10.95 12.39
N GLY A 232 6.07 -12.05 12.10
CA GLY A 232 6.38 -13.39 12.57
C GLY A 232 6.26 -14.40 11.44
N PHE A 233 7.05 -15.47 11.52
CA PHE A 233 7.01 -16.54 10.54
C PHE A 233 6.93 -17.90 11.22
N GLY A 234 5.87 -18.65 10.95
CA GLY A 234 5.56 -19.89 11.65
C GLY A 234 5.10 -21.02 10.73
N TYR A 235 5.09 -22.24 11.26
CA TYR A 235 4.67 -23.45 10.55
C TYR A 235 3.58 -24.17 11.33
N SER A 236 2.44 -24.40 10.69
CA SER A 236 1.36 -25.17 11.28
C SER A 236 1.61 -26.66 11.07
N SER A 237 1.81 -27.38 12.16
CA SER A 237 1.94 -28.85 12.13
C SER A 237 0.63 -29.57 11.81
N VAL A 238 -0.51 -28.91 12.01
CA VAL A 238 -1.85 -29.44 11.73
C VAL A 238 -2.20 -29.33 10.23
N THR A 239 -1.96 -28.16 9.64
CA THR A 239 -2.30 -27.90 8.23
C THR A 239 -1.15 -28.19 7.26
N HIS A 240 0.08 -28.35 7.77
CA HIS A 240 1.32 -28.47 7.00
C HIS A 240 1.63 -27.22 6.15
N GLU A 241 1.25 -26.05 6.66
CA GLU A 241 1.38 -24.78 5.95
C GLU A 241 2.30 -23.79 6.68
N TYR A 242 3.04 -23.00 5.92
CA TYR A 242 3.86 -21.89 6.43
C TYR A 242 3.04 -20.62 6.42
N LYS A 243 3.10 -19.85 7.51
CA LYS A 243 2.32 -18.63 7.71
C LYS A 243 3.25 -17.47 8.06
N ALA A 244 3.24 -16.43 7.25
CA ALA A 244 3.67 -15.10 7.65
C ALA A 244 2.52 -14.43 8.41
N VAL A 245 2.83 -13.82 9.54
CA VAL A 245 1.86 -13.15 10.41
C VAL A 245 2.39 -11.77 10.72
N ARG A 246 1.54 -10.75 10.65
CA ARG A 246 1.91 -9.39 11.04
C ARG A 246 0.88 -8.82 12.00
N MET A 247 1.37 -8.14 13.03
CA MET A 247 0.57 -7.45 14.04
C MET A 247 0.94 -5.97 14.04
N PHE A 248 -0.07 -5.11 14.15
CA PHE A 248 0.08 -3.65 14.03
C PHE A 248 -1.07 -2.92 14.70
N SER A 249 -0.88 -1.65 15.05
CA SER A 249 -1.90 -0.80 15.69
C SER A 249 -2.17 0.49 14.91
N SER A 250 -3.44 0.91 14.88
CA SER A 250 -3.85 2.21 14.31
C SER A 250 -3.35 3.37 15.17
N GLY A 251 -2.81 4.42 14.54
CA GLY A 251 -2.46 5.68 15.22
C GLY A 251 -3.66 6.54 15.63
N TYR A 252 -4.88 6.20 15.21
CA TYR A 252 -6.10 6.95 15.51
C TYR A 252 -6.80 6.40 16.76
N VAL A 253 -7.42 7.28 17.54
CA VAL A 253 -8.17 6.91 18.75
C VAL A 253 -9.64 6.57 18.38
N PRO A 254 -10.18 5.40 18.78
CA PRO A 254 -9.53 4.35 19.58
C PRO A 254 -8.55 3.51 18.77
N ALA A 255 -7.35 3.29 19.32
CA ALA A 255 -6.31 2.47 18.70
C ALA A 255 -6.79 1.02 18.64
N THR A 256 -6.93 0.47 17.43
CA THR A 256 -7.31 -0.92 17.23
C THR A 256 -6.09 -1.73 16.82
N THR A 257 -5.77 -2.77 17.60
CA THR A 257 -4.77 -3.77 17.22
C THR A 257 -5.37 -4.66 16.14
N CYS A 258 -4.60 -4.87 15.07
CA CYS A 258 -4.95 -5.71 13.94
C CYS A 258 -3.91 -6.80 13.79
N CYS A 259 -4.34 -7.97 13.33
CA CYS A 259 -3.45 -9.09 13.05
C CYS A 259 -3.89 -9.78 11.76
N GLU A 260 -2.94 -9.95 10.84
CA GLU A 260 -3.15 -10.54 9.54
C GLU A 260 -2.24 -11.74 9.32
N VAL A 261 -2.73 -12.71 8.57
CA VAL A 261 -2.04 -13.95 8.23
C VAL A 261 -1.98 -14.07 6.71
N LEU A 262 -0.78 -14.37 6.21
CA LEU A 262 -0.53 -14.79 4.84
C LEU A 262 0.02 -16.20 4.87
N VAL A 263 -0.68 -17.12 4.22
CA VAL A 263 -0.22 -18.50 4.10
C VAL A 263 0.55 -18.66 2.79
N LEU A 264 1.77 -19.17 2.88
CA LEU A 264 2.62 -19.41 1.72
C LEU A 264 2.02 -20.55 0.88
N GLY A 265 2.01 -20.35 -0.44
CA GLY A 265 1.38 -21.27 -1.39
C GLY A 265 0.79 -20.51 -2.57
N VAL A 266 -0.04 -21.20 -3.37
CA VAL A 266 -0.76 -20.58 -4.49
C VAL A 266 -2.26 -20.69 -4.22
N PRO A 267 -2.99 -19.57 -4.12
CA PRO A 267 -2.54 -18.17 -4.09
C PRO A 267 -2.14 -17.70 -2.67
N ALA A 268 -1.04 -16.94 -2.56
CA ALA A 268 -0.64 -16.27 -1.32
C ALA A 268 -1.27 -14.87 -1.22
N CYS A 269 -2.03 -14.61 -0.15
CA CYS A 269 -2.64 -13.30 0.11
C CYS A 269 -2.80 -13.04 1.62
N TRP A 270 -2.70 -11.79 2.05
CA TRP A 270 -3.04 -11.40 3.41
C TRP A 270 -4.54 -11.53 3.66
N ARG A 271 -4.91 -12.00 4.84
CA ARG A 271 -6.27 -11.96 5.37
C ARG A 271 -6.25 -11.64 6.87
N PRO A 272 -7.34 -11.07 7.42
CA PRO A 272 -7.50 -10.95 8.86
C PRO A 272 -7.44 -12.31 9.57
N THR A 273 -7.02 -12.29 10.83
CA THR A 273 -7.18 -13.41 11.76
C THR A 273 -8.64 -13.66 12.09
N ALA A 274 -9.00 -14.90 12.41
CA ALA A 274 -10.38 -15.26 12.76
C ALA A 274 -10.82 -14.70 14.13
N GLN A 275 -9.88 -14.52 15.05
CA GLN A 275 -10.09 -13.93 16.36
C GLN A 275 -9.55 -12.50 16.38
N GLN A 276 -10.24 -11.57 17.05
CA GLN A 276 -9.70 -10.24 17.30
C GLN A 276 -8.45 -10.35 18.21
N PRO A 277 -7.31 -9.75 17.85
CA PRO A 277 -6.15 -9.72 18.74
C PRO A 277 -6.45 -8.89 20.00
N PRO A 278 -5.80 -9.19 21.14
CA PRO A 278 -5.80 -8.31 22.31
C PRO A 278 -5.27 -6.92 21.96
N GLU A 279 -5.74 -5.89 22.66
CA GLU A 279 -5.15 -4.54 22.54
C GLU A 279 -3.71 -4.56 23.03
N CYS A 280 -2.78 -4.25 22.13
CA CYS A 280 -1.36 -4.10 22.42
C CYS A 280 -0.66 -3.24 21.35
N VAL A 281 0.50 -2.71 21.73
CA VAL A 281 1.45 -2.04 20.83
C VAL A 281 2.72 -2.90 20.76
N VAL A 282 3.01 -3.44 19.58
CA VAL A 282 4.13 -4.36 19.38
C VAL A 282 5.47 -3.62 19.27
N GLU A 283 6.56 -4.29 19.64
CA GLU A 283 7.92 -3.79 19.44
C GLU A 283 8.39 -4.11 18.03
N GLU A 284 8.37 -3.10 17.17
CA GLU A 284 8.65 -3.19 15.72
C GLU A 284 10.02 -3.77 15.38
N HIS A 285 11.04 -3.44 16.18
CA HIS A 285 12.41 -3.90 15.95
C HIS A 285 12.63 -5.36 16.41
N ASN A 286 11.58 -6.03 16.87
CA ASN A 286 11.65 -7.35 17.45
C ASN A 286 10.65 -8.30 16.77
N PRO A 287 11.08 -9.01 15.69
CA PRO A 287 10.23 -9.96 15.00
C PRO A 287 9.76 -11.07 15.96
N ALA A 288 8.55 -11.58 15.73
CA ALA A 288 7.97 -12.58 16.59
C ALA A 288 8.74 -13.90 16.52
N VAL A 289 8.99 -14.47 17.69
CA VAL A 289 9.73 -15.73 17.82
C VAL A 289 8.77 -16.90 17.63
N PHE A 290 9.09 -17.81 16.72
CA PHE A 290 8.33 -19.06 16.56
C PHE A 290 8.88 -20.15 17.47
N LEU A 291 8.06 -20.65 18.39
CA LEU A 291 8.40 -21.72 19.31
C LEU A 291 7.17 -22.59 19.60
N ASN A 292 7.34 -23.92 19.55
CA ASN A 292 6.31 -24.89 19.93
C ASN A 292 4.92 -24.69 19.27
N GLY A 293 4.87 -24.15 18.05
CA GLY A 293 3.63 -23.89 17.32
C GLY A 293 3.01 -22.51 17.57
N TYR A 294 3.67 -21.66 18.36
CA TYR A 294 3.24 -20.31 18.70
C TYR A 294 4.22 -19.27 18.16
N LEU A 295 3.68 -18.12 17.74
CA LEU A 295 4.45 -16.90 17.53
C LEU A 295 4.33 -16.04 18.78
N HIS A 296 5.47 -15.56 19.29
CA HIS A 296 5.55 -14.72 20.47
C HIS A 296 5.97 -13.30 20.06
N PHE A 297 5.06 -12.35 20.17
CA PHE A 297 5.25 -10.93 19.86
C PHE A 297 5.60 -10.18 21.15
N LEU A 298 6.73 -9.46 21.16
CA LEU A 298 7.05 -8.55 22.26
C LEU A 298 6.28 -7.23 22.09
N CYS A 299 5.77 -6.69 23.17
CA CYS A 299 5.07 -5.40 23.22
C CYS A 299 5.92 -4.32 23.89
N LYS A 300 5.64 -3.05 23.58
CA LYS A 300 6.36 -1.88 24.16
C LYS A 300 6.20 -1.76 25.67
N ASP A 301 5.09 -2.27 26.23
CA ASP A 301 4.87 -2.35 27.68
C ASP A 301 5.64 -3.50 28.35
N GLY A 302 6.41 -4.27 27.57
CA GLY A 302 7.14 -5.46 27.99
C GLY A 302 6.28 -6.73 28.04
N GLY A 303 4.97 -6.64 27.77
CA GLY A 303 4.10 -7.79 27.62
C GLY A 303 4.50 -8.65 26.42
N ILE A 304 4.08 -9.92 26.42
CA ILE A 304 4.28 -10.82 25.28
C ILE A 304 2.91 -11.35 24.85
N ILE A 305 2.51 -11.06 23.62
CA ILE A 305 1.31 -11.65 23.01
C ILE A 305 1.72 -12.91 22.27
N THR A 306 0.96 -13.98 22.46
CA THR A 306 1.20 -15.27 21.80
C THR A 306 0.08 -15.55 20.82
N PHE A 307 0.46 -16.08 19.65
CA PHE A 307 -0.45 -16.43 18.57
C PHE A 307 -0.22 -17.89 18.18
N SER A 308 -1.26 -18.73 18.32
CA SER A 308 -1.21 -20.12 17.85
C SER A 308 -1.23 -20.17 16.33
N VAL A 309 -0.18 -20.70 15.71
CA VAL A 309 -0.12 -20.82 14.24
C VAL A 309 -1.08 -21.91 13.73
N ASN A 310 -1.45 -22.86 14.58
CA ASN A 310 -2.37 -23.94 14.25
C ASN A 310 -3.83 -23.48 14.23
N ASP A 311 -4.26 -22.86 15.33
CA ASP A 311 -5.68 -22.55 15.57
C ASP A 311 -6.00 -21.05 15.43
N GLU A 312 -4.99 -20.21 15.21
CA GLU A 312 -5.09 -18.75 15.05
C GLU A 312 -5.72 -18.04 16.25
N THR A 313 -5.45 -18.56 17.45
CA THR A 313 -5.93 -18.04 18.74
C THR A 313 -4.85 -17.21 19.45
N PHE A 314 -5.29 -16.27 20.28
CA PHE A 314 -4.41 -15.41 21.06
C PHE A 314 -4.39 -15.75 22.55
N ASP A 315 -3.22 -15.60 23.17
CA ASP A 315 -3.01 -15.63 24.62
C ASP A 315 -1.88 -14.64 25.00
N SER A 316 -1.60 -14.42 26.29
CA SER A 316 -0.54 -13.51 26.74
C SER A 316 0.36 -14.09 27.83
N LEU A 317 1.62 -13.66 27.82
CA LEU A 317 2.63 -14.01 28.81
C LEU A 317 3.12 -12.75 29.51
N SER A 318 3.33 -12.87 30.83
CA SER A 318 3.94 -11.80 31.61
C SER A 318 5.46 -11.76 31.42
N PRO A 319 6.09 -10.58 31.38
CA PRO A 319 7.54 -10.46 31.32
C PRO A 319 8.26 -10.99 32.58
N PRO A 320 9.57 -11.27 32.49
CA PRO A 320 10.39 -11.62 33.64
C PRO A 320 10.43 -10.47 34.68
N PRO A 321 10.38 -10.79 35.98
CA PRO A 321 10.59 -9.80 37.04
C PRO A 321 12.07 -9.36 37.12
N PRO A 322 12.37 -8.12 37.53
CA PRO A 322 11.42 -7.08 37.96
C PRO A 322 10.70 -6.43 36.77
N TYR A 323 9.42 -6.09 36.98
CA TYR A 323 8.63 -5.29 36.05
C TYR A 323 9.17 -3.86 36.08
N GLY A 324 9.94 -3.47 35.05
CA GLY A 324 10.42 -2.10 34.93
C GLY A 324 9.24 -1.13 34.81
N ASN A 325 9.35 0.06 35.40
CA ASN A 325 8.37 1.12 35.15
C ASN A 325 8.41 1.46 33.65
N PRO A 326 7.29 1.41 32.90
CA PRO A 326 7.27 1.69 31.46
C PRO A 326 7.66 3.14 31.09
N TYR A 327 7.88 4.00 32.09
CA TYR A 327 8.39 5.37 31.91
C TYR A 327 9.63 5.59 32.79
N PRO A 328 10.85 5.44 32.25
CA PRO A 328 12.05 5.98 32.86
C PRO A 328 12.32 7.39 32.32
N GLU A 329 12.37 8.37 33.22
CA GLU A 329 13.20 9.54 33.00
C GLU A 329 14.66 9.03 32.89
N ASP A 330 15.26 9.20 31.71
CA ASP A 330 16.69 9.13 31.37
C ASP A 330 17.45 7.77 31.21
N ASP A 331 16.85 6.58 31.37
CA ASP A 331 17.56 5.29 31.15
C ASP A 331 16.62 4.20 30.52
N ALA A 332 16.44 4.20 29.20
CA ALA A 332 15.57 3.22 28.53
C ALA A 332 16.18 1.80 28.54
N ILE A 333 15.42 0.81 29.01
CA ILE A 333 15.81 -0.61 28.95
C ILE A 333 15.27 -1.19 27.65
N VAL A 334 16.15 -1.67 26.78
CA VAL A 334 15.80 -2.41 25.56
C VAL A 334 15.56 -3.87 25.91
N SER A 335 14.41 -4.40 25.52
CA SER A 335 14.08 -5.83 25.64
C SER A 335 14.08 -6.49 24.26
N ARG A 336 14.64 -7.69 24.15
CA ARG A 336 14.64 -8.50 22.92
C ARG A 336 14.16 -9.91 23.20
N LEU A 337 13.51 -10.53 22.22
CA LEU A 337 12.96 -11.87 22.32
C LEU A 337 13.68 -12.77 21.30
N THR A 338 14.06 -13.97 21.71
CA THR A 338 14.67 -14.98 20.83
C THR A 338 14.31 -16.38 21.33
N GLU A 339 14.70 -17.41 20.57
CA GLU A 339 14.64 -18.81 20.98
C GLU A 339 16.05 -19.28 21.34
N LEU A 340 16.22 -19.89 22.52
CA LEU A 340 17.49 -20.44 22.98
C LEU A 340 17.31 -21.88 23.47
N ASP A 341 17.85 -22.83 22.70
CA ASP A 341 17.80 -24.29 22.90
C ASP A 341 16.41 -24.85 23.27
N GLY A 342 15.39 -24.44 22.52
CA GLY A 342 14.01 -24.87 22.66
C GLY A 342 13.23 -24.13 23.75
N CYS A 343 13.79 -23.05 24.32
CA CYS A 343 13.12 -22.22 25.31
C CYS A 343 12.94 -20.79 24.80
N LEU A 344 11.87 -20.12 25.23
CA LEU A 344 11.68 -18.70 24.95
C LEU A 344 12.67 -17.90 25.79
N CYS A 345 13.40 -16.99 25.16
CA CYS A 345 14.48 -16.23 25.78
C CYS A 345 14.20 -14.73 25.66
N LEU A 346 14.22 -14.02 26.79
CA LEU A 346 14.15 -12.57 26.82
C LEU A 346 15.50 -11.99 27.26
N CYS A 347 16.03 -11.06 26.48
CA CYS A 347 17.24 -10.34 26.80
C CYS A 347 16.92 -8.89 27.19
N ARG A 348 17.61 -8.35 28.18
CA ARG A 348 17.45 -6.96 28.64
C ARG A 348 18.78 -6.26 28.77
N GLU A 349 18.84 -5.02 28.30
CA GLU A 349 20.02 -4.17 28.40
C GLU A 349 19.62 -2.69 28.43
N LYS A 350 20.45 -1.81 28.99
CA LYS A 350 20.26 -0.35 28.91
C LYS A 350 20.70 0.19 27.55
N THR A 351 19.98 1.18 27.01
CA THR A 351 20.27 1.79 25.70
C THR A 351 21.69 2.37 25.57
N ASN A 352 22.26 2.93 26.65
CA ASN A 352 23.62 3.46 26.68
C ASN A 352 24.71 2.36 26.77
N GLY A 353 24.33 1.10 26.96
CA GLY A 353 25.27 -0.01 27.19
C GLY A 353 25.93 0.00 28.58
N ASP A 354 25.61 0.98 29.42
CA ASP A 354 26.15 1.14 30.78
C ASP A 354 25.30 0.32 31.77
N GLY A 355 25.40 -1.00 31.67
CA GLY A 355 24.74 -1.91 32.61
C GLY A 355 24.83 -3.37 32.22
N PRO A 356 24.37 -4.27 33.11
CA PRO A 356 24.43 -5.70 32.85
C PRO A 356 23.46 -6.11 31.74
N TYR A 357 23.97 -6.83 30.74
CA TYR A 357 23.16 -7.60 29.79
C TYR A 357 22.59 -8.83 30.52
N GLN A 358 21.27 -8.93 30.58
CA GLN A 358 20.56 -10.01 31.28
C GLN A 358 19.94 -10.97 30.28
N VAL A 359 20.08 -12.27 30.53
CA VAL A 359 19.44 -13.34 29.74
C VAL A 359 18.46 -14.09 30.62
N TRP A 360 17.19 -14.10 30.23
CA TRP A 360 16.10 -14.78 30.93
C TRP A 360 15.52 -15.88 30.06
N LEU A 361 15.28 -17.06 30.65
CA LEU A 361 14.65 -18.19 29.98
C LEU A 361 13.29 -18.50 30.60
N LEU A 362 12.29 -18.72 29.75
CA LEU A 362 11.03 -19.32 30.15
C LEU A 362 11.14 -20.83 29.92
N ARG A 363 11.16 -21.60 31.02
CA ARG A 363 11.10 -23.06 30.96
C ARG A 363 9.66 -23.53 31.10
N ASP A 364 9.32 -24.63 30.43
CA ASP A 364 8.02 -25.31 30.49
C ASP A 364 7.77 -26.03 31.83
N HIS A 365 8.21 -25.44 32.95
CA HIS A 365 7.83 -25.89 34.29
C HIS A 365 6.47 -25.26 34.62
N GLU A 366 5.57 -26.02 35.24
CA GLU A 366 4.34 -25.48 35.82
C GLU A 366 4.62 -25.08 37.28
N PRO A 367 4.52 -23.78 37.66
CA PRO A 367 4.08 -22.64 36.86
C PRO A 367 5.19 -22.08 35.94
N GLN A 368 4.81 -21.57 34.75
CA GLN A 368 5.71 -20.94 33.78
C GLN A 368 6.45 -19.78 34.44
N GLN A 369 7.69 -20.01 34.83
CA GLN A 369 8.50 -19.06 35.59
C GLN A 369 9.75 -18.71 34.82
N TRP A 370 9.97 -17.42 34.64
CA TRP A 370 11.21 -16.89 34.09
C TRP A 370 12.37 -17.13 35.06
N GLU A 371 13.45 -17.72 34.54
CA GLU A 371 14.71 -17.96 35.23
C GLU A 371 15.80 -17.09 34.61
N GLN A 372 16.53 -16.32 35.41
CA GLN A 372 17.69 -15.59 34.92
C GLN A 372 18.85 -16.57 34.71
N LEU A 373 19.23 -16.78 33.45
CA LEU A 373 20.29 -17.71 33.08
C LEU A 373 21.67 -17.14 33.35
N CYS A 374 21.91 -15.88 32.96
CA CYS A 374 23.16 -15.18 33.22
C CYS A 374 22.98 -13.66 33.21
N SER A 375 23.99 -12.96 33.74
CA SER A 375 24.12 -11.52 33.74
C SER A 375 25.59 -11.18 33.55
N PHE A 376 25.94 -10.33 32.59
CA PHE A 376 27.31 -9.87 32.41
C PHE A 376 27.35 -8.40 32.01
N ASP A 377 28.41 -7.71 32.42
CA ASP A 377 28.61 -6.30 32.13
C ASP A 377 29.71 -6.14 31.07
N ARG A 378 29.36 -5.54 29.94
CA ARG A 378 30.26 -5.35 28.80
C ARG A 378 31.32 -4.28 29.08
N SER A 379 31.05 -3.34 29.98
CA SER A 379 31.99 -2.27 30.36
C SER A 379 33.25 -2.81 31.07
N VAL A 380 33.21 -4.07 31.50
CA VAL A 380 34.30 -4.75 32.22
C VAL A 380 35.19 -5.58 31.29
N TRP A 381 34.82 -5.73 30.01
CA TRP A 381 35.61 -6.50 29.04
C TRP A 381 36.93 -5.80 28.68
N PRO A 382 37.96 -6.50 28.17
CA PRO A 382 39.18 -5.84 27.71
C PRO A 382 38.95 -5.01 26.43
N GLU A 383 39.76 -3.97 26.23
CA GLU A 383 39.69 -3.00 25.10
C GLU A 383 39.53 -3.60 23.68
N PRO A 384 40.23 -4.70 23.29
CA PRO A 384 40.00 -5.29 21.97
C PRO A 384 38.61 -5.90 21.82
N GLU A 385 38.07 -6.56 22.85
CA GLU A 385 36.71 -7.11 22.87
C GLU A 385 35.65 -6.00 22.93
N GLN A 386 35.86 -4.96 23.74
CA GLN A 386 34.93 -3.81 23.82
C GLN A 386 34.81 -3.09 22.48
N THR A 387 35.94 -2.84 21.81
CA THR A 387 35.97 -2.17 20.50
C THR A 387 35.40 -3.07 19.40
N GLN A 388 35.69 -4.39 19.43
CA GLN A 388 35.21 -5.33 18.41
C GLN A 388 33.74 -5.72 18.56
N LEU A 389 33.16 -5.63 19.76
CA LEU A 389 31.79 -6.01 20.07
C LEU A 389 30.92 -4.79 20.43
N ARG A 390 31.37 -3.57 20.10
CA ARG A 390 30.61 -2.31 20.23
C ARG A 390 29.45 -2.29 19.23
N THR A 391 28.43 -3.10 19.51
CA THR A 391 27.20 -3.19 18.75
C THR A 391 26.01 -2.90 19.67
N GLN A 392 25.00 -2.25 19.12
CA GLN A 392 23.72 -2.08 19.81
C GLN A 392 22.86 -3.36 19.76
N TRP A 393 23.21 -4.33 18.90
CA TRP A 393 22.45 -5.56 18.71
C TRP A 393 23.26 -6.79 19.12
N ILE A 394 22.86 -7.41 20.22
CA ILE A 394 23.39 -8.68 20.72
C ILE A 394 22.21 -9.60 21.00
N THR A 395 22.26 -10.84 20.51
CA THR A 395 21.24 -11.86 20.79
C THR A 395 21.85 -13.25 21.00
N PRO A 396 21.39 -14.05 21.97
CA PRO A 396 21.85 -15.43 22.12
C PRO A 396 21.31 -16.32 20.99
N LEU A 397 22.17 -17.20 20.47
CA LEU A 397 21.90 -18.05 19.32
C LEU A 397 21.67 -19.51 19.71
N THR A 398 22.59 -20.08 20.52
CA THR A 398 22.56 -21.48 20.97
C THR A 398 23.44 -21.67 22.21
N MET A 399 23.22 -22.72 22.99
CA MET A 399 24.16 -23.15 24.02
C MET A 399 24.93 -24.39 23.57
N HIS A 400 26.20 -24.47 23.96
CA HIS A 400 27.02 -25.65 23.70
C HIS A 400 27.93 -25.95 24.88
N ASN A 401 28.44 -27.19 24.92
CA ASN A 401 29.47 -27.55 25.89
C ASN A 401 30.84 -27.15 25.33
N GLY A 402 31.60 -26.37 26.09
CA GLY A 402 33.00 -26.08 25.79
C GLY A 402 33.87 -27.33 25.89
N ARG A 403 35.13 -27.23 25.44
CA ARG A 403 36.12 -28.34 25.49
C ARG A 403 36.37 -28.84 26.93
N SER A 404 36.11 -28.01 27.94
CA SER A 404 36.20 -28.31 29.37
C SER A 404 34.93 -28.91 29.97
N GLY A 405 33.82 -29.00 29.22
CA GLY A 405 32.50 -29.43 29.70
C GLY A 405 31.67 -28.32 30.36
N GLN A 406 32.15 -27.08 30.40
CA GLN A 406 31.36 -25.91 30.84
C GLN A 406 30.34 -25.53 29.77
N ARG A 407 29.12 -25.16 30.19
CA ARG A 407 28.09 -24.64 29.27
C ARG A 407 28.46 -23.19 28.88
N LYS A 408 28.51 -22.94 27.58
CA LYS A 408 28.74 -21.63 26.99
C LYS A 408 27.50 -21.21 26.20
N ILE A 409 27.19 -19.92 26.22
CA ILE A 409 26.17 -19.31 25.36
C ILE A 409 26.88 -18.61 24.21
N MET A 410 26.45 -18.91 22.99
CA MET A 410 26.92 -18.23 21.78
C MET A 410 26.01 -17.03 21.48
N PHE A 411 26.60 -15.86 21.28
CA PHE A 411 25.91 -14.61 20.98
C PHE A 411 26.28 -14.09 19.60
N GLY A 412 25.28 -13.66 18.83
CA GLY A 412 25.47 -12.94 17.58
C GLY A 412 25.45 -11.42 17.78
N THR A 413 26.22 -10.70 16.97
CA THR A 413 26.25 -9.23 16.90
C THR A 413 25.68 -8.70 15.58
N GLY A 414 25.32 -7.42 15.55
CA GLY A 414 24.85 -6.75 14.32
C GLY A 414 25.90 -6.82 13.21
N THR A 415 27.18 -6.72 13.57
CA THR A 415 28.33 -6.82 12.66
C THR A 415 28.65 -8.24 12.17
N CYS A 416 27.71 -9.18 12.29
CA CYS A 416 27.88 -10.59 11.92
C CYS A 416 29.07 -11.28 12.62
N ARG A 417 29.45 -10.80 13.81
CA ARG A 417 30.43 -11.46 14.69
C ARG A 417 29.69 -12.32 15.69
N VAL A 418 30.39 -13.34 16.16
CA VAL A 418 29.90 -14.22 17.21
C VAL A 418 30.95 -14.33 18.30
N PHE A 419 30.47 -14.36 19.53
CA PHE A 419 31.31 -14.59 20.71
C PHE A 419 30.62 -15.58 21.64
N THR A 420 31.41 -16.24 22.48
CA THR A 420 30.88 -17.16 23.49
C THR A 420 31.12 -16.59 24.88
N VAL A 421 30.13 -16.70 25.74
CA VAL A 421 30.21 -16.31 27.15
C VAL A 421 30.00 -17.55 28.01
N ASP A 422 30.92 -17.78 28.93
CA ASP A 422 30.76 -18.80 29.97
C ASP A 422 29.69 -18.33 30.97
N LEU A 423 28.85 -19.23 31.47
CA LEU A 423 27.84 -18.90 32.49
C LEU A 423 28.46 -18.25 33.75
N ASP A 424 29.77 -18.45 33.99
CA ASP A 424 30.54 -17.95 35.15
C ASP A 424 31.65 -16.92 34.80
N GLY A 425 31.76 -16.45 33.55
CA GLY A 425 32.63 -15.30 33.17
C GLY A 425 33.84 -15.56 32.23
N GLU A 426 34.27 -14.45 31.61
CA GLU A 426 35.21 -14.18 30.50
C GLU A 426 34.79 -14.59 29.07
N PRO A 427 34.72 -13.65 28.11
CA PRO A 427 34.33 -13.94 26.73
C PRO A 427 35.45 -14.62 25.95
N GLU A 428 35.12 -15.66 25.18
CA GLU A 428 36.02 -16.27 24.21
C GLU A 428 35.47 -16.00 22.79
N ILE A 429 36.18 -15.18 22.02
CA ILE A 429 35.79 -14.84 20.64
C ILE A 429 36.09 -16.03 19.73
N THR A 430 35.05 -16.57 19.12
CA THR A 430 35.17 -17.58 18.06
C THR A 430 34.13 -17.30 16.97
N GLN A 431 34.57 -17.29 15.70
CA GLN A 431 33.67 -17.12 14.55
C GLN A 431 32.88 -18.41 14.30
N GLN A 432 31.59 -18.43 14.65
CA GLN A 432 30.67 -19.55 14.41
C GLN A 432 29.22 -19.02 14.30
N SER A 433 28.35 -19.59 13.48
CA SER A 433 26.88 -19.34 13.45
C SER A 433 26.14 -20.66 13.11
N VAL A 434 24.82 -20.73 12.81
CA VAL A 434 24.03 -21.99 12.64
C VAL A 434 22.96 -21.86 11.53
N CYS A 435 22.70 -22.91 10.70
CA CYS A 435 21.56 -22.98 9.74
C CYS A 435 21.16 -24.42 9.27
N GLU A 436 20.04 -24.53 8.53
CA GLU A 436 19.35 -25.72 8.00
C GLU A 436 19.14 -25.64 6.46
N GLU A 437 19.63 -26.62 5.68
CA GLU A 437 19.41 -26.75 4.22
C GLU A 437 17.99 -27.23 3.87
N SER A 438 17.35 -26.64 2.86
CA SER A 438 15.95 -26.95 2.54
C SER A 438 15.55 -26.82 1.06
N LEU A 439 14.57 -27.63 0.67
CA LEU A 439 13.91 -27.62 -0.65
C LEU A 439 12.48 -27.07 -0.62
N VAL A 440 12.03 -26.50 0.50
CA VAL A 440 10.67 -25.97 0.62
C VAL A 440 10.42 -24.90 -0.45
N PRO A 441 9.39 -25.07 -1.31
CA PRO A 441 9.03 -24.07 -2.31
C PRO A 441 8.27 -22.91 -1.67
N LEU A 442 8.50 -21.69 -2.14
CA LEU A 442 7.87 -20.48 -1.57
C LEU A 442 6.47 -20.13 -2.11
N GLY A 443 6.02 -20.78 -3.19
CA GLY A 443 4.73 -20.45 -3.84
C GLY A 443 4.83 -19.26 -4.80
N ARG A 444 3.69 -18.80 -5.34
CA ARG A 444 3.58 -17.64 -6.24
C ARG A 444 2.42 -16.74 -5.80
N ILE A 445 2.54 -15.45 -6.07
CA ILE A 445 1.54 -14.41 -5.77
C ILE A 445 0.30 -14.60 -6.66
N ILE A 446 -0.83 -14.00 -6.26
CA ILE A 446 -2.17 -14.20 -6.81
C ILE A 446 -2.26 -13.98 -8.34
N GLU A 447 -1.41 -13.13 -8.92
CA GLU A 447 -1.39 -12.81 -10.35
C GLU A 447 -1.22 -14.04 -11.26
N ASP A 448 -0.63 -15.12 -10.75
CA ASP A 448 -0.37 -16.36 -11.49
C ASP A 448 -1.44 -17.46 -11.28
N MET A 449 -2.61 -17.15 -10.69
CA MET A 449 -3.66 -18.16 -10.52
C MET A 449 -4.11 -18.71 -11.88
N ASP A 450 -3.89 -20.00 -12.11
CA ASP A 450 -4.26 -20.65 -13.37
C ASP A 450 -5.77 -20.90 -13.43
N PHE A 451 -6.51 -19.90 -13.93
CA PHE A 451 -7.93 -20.00 -14.30
C PHE A 451 -8.20 -21.05 -15.39
N ARG A 452 -7.22 -21.86 -15.83
CA ARG A 452 -7.44 -22.95 -16.80
C ARG A 452 -7.91 -24.26 -16.16
N SER A 453 -7.87 -24.38 -14.83
CA SER A 453 -8.40 -25.57 -14.16
C SER A 453 -9.94 -25.51 -14.06
N PRO A 454 -10.67 -26.65 -14.22
CA PRO A 454 -12.14 -26.63 -14.32
C PRO A 454 -12.88 -26.08 -13.08
N ALA A 455 -12.31 -26.24 -11.89
CA ALA A 455 -12.97 -25.84 -10.63
C ALA A 455 -12.96 -24.30 -10.41
N PRO A 456 -11.82 -23.59 -10.50
CA PRO A 456 -11.80 -22.12 -10.51
C PRO A 456 -12.65 -21.50 -11.63
N GLN A 457 -12.70 -22.11 -12.82
CA GLN A 457 -13.59 -21.65 -13.89
C GLN A 457 -15.06 -21.74 -13.50
N ALA A 458 -15.48 -22.87 -12.93
CA ALA A 458 -16.84 -23.07 -12.47
C ALA A 458 -17.21 -22.07 -11.36
N TRP A 459 -16.33 -21.87 -10.38
CA TRP A 459 -16.57 -20.91 -9.31
C TRP A 459 -16.57 -19.46 -9.80
N SER A 460 -15.63 -19.07 -10.65
CA SER A 460 -15.64 -17.77 -11.31
C SER A 460 -16.96 -17.54 -12.07
N ALA A 461 -17.45 -18.56 -12.78
CA ALA A 461 -18.71 -18.49 -13.49
C ALA A 461 -19.94 -18.36 -12.57
N VAL A 462 -19.86 -18.79 -11.30
CA VAL A 462 -20.91 -18.62 -10.29
C VAL A 462 -20.80 -17.26 -9.61
N LEU A 463 -19.61 -16.92 -9.10
CA LEU A 463 -19.37 -15.71 -8.31
C LEU A 463 -19.64 -14.42 -9.10
N LYS A 464 -19.39 -14.41 -10.42
CA LYS A 464 -19.64 -13.23 -11.27
C LYS A 464 -21.12 -12.79 -11.35
N TRP A 465 -22.06 -13.63 -10.91
CA TRP A 465 -23.50 -13.31 -10.90
C TRP A 465 -24.02 -12.88 -9.52
N LEU A 466 -23.18 -12.96 -8.50
CA LEU A 466 -23.57 -12.56 -7.14
C LEU A 466 -23.36 -11.05 -6.95
N PRO A 467 -24.18 -10.41 -6.10
CA PRO A 467 -23.94 -9.03 -5.66
C PRO A 467 -22.52 -8.88 -5.11
N THR A 468 -21.92 -7.72 -5.30
CA THR A 468 -20.56 -7.40 -4.86
C THR A 468 -20.36 -7.75 -3.39
N GLN A 469 -21.28 -7.34 -2.50
CA GLN A 469 -21.20 -7.61 -1.07
C GLN A 469 -21.13 -9.11 -0.76
N SER A 470 -21.93 -9.92 -1.46
CA SER A 470 -21.89 -11.38 -1.30
C SER A 470 -20.57 -11.96 -1.79
N VAL A 471 -19.99 -11.45 -2.88
CA VAL A 471 -18.66 -11.89 -3.33
C VAL A 471 -17.58 -11.53 -2.31
N LEU A 472 -17.65 -10.36 -1.67
CA LEU A 472 -16.74 -9.97 -0.59
C LEU A 472 -16.84 -10.88 0.63
N GLU A 473 -18.06 -11.22 1.05
CA GLU A 473 -18.27 -12.15 2.16
C GLU A 473 -17.75 -13.56 1.83
N LEU A 474 -18.02 -14.04 0.61
CA LEU A 474 -17.51 -15.32 0.12
C LEU A 474 -15.99 -15.31 -0.05
N SER A 475 -15.38 -14.14 -0.30
CA SER A 475 -13.92 -13.98 -0.34
C SER A 475 -13.24 -14.35 0.99
N LEU A 476 -14.00 -14.42 2.10
CA LEU A 476 -13.49 -14.81 3.42
C LEU A 476 -13.54 -16.33 3.64
N VAL A 477 -14.21 -17.10 2.77
CA VAL A 477 -14.46 -18.53 2.95
C VAL A 477 -13.24 -19.39 2.60
N CYS A 478 -12.60 -19.12 1.45
CA CYS A 478 -11.41 -19.87 1.03
C CYS A 478 -10.44 -19.02 0.20
N ARG A 479 -9.19 -19.48 0.06
CA ARG A 479 -8.12 -18.73 -0.61
C ARG A 479 -8.39 -18.54 -2.09
N GLU A 480 -8.92 -19.54 -2.75
CA GLU A 480 -9.24 -19.49 -4.18
C GLU A 480 -10.31 -18.44 -4.46
N TRP A 481 -11.37 -18.37 -3.63
CA TRP A 481 -12.43 -17.38 -3.79
C TRP A 481 -11.94 -15.97 -3.48
N ARG A 482 -11.12 -15.81 -2.43
CA ARG A 482 -10.44 -14.55 -2.14
C ARG A 482 -9.62 -14.07 -3.32
N ALA A 483 -8.81 -14.96 -3.85
CA ALA A 483 -7.93 -14.67 -4.96
C ALA A 483 -8.69 -14.37 -6.26
N MET A 484 -9.83 -15.03 -6.51
CA MET A 484 -10.72 -14.68 -7.62
C MET A 484 -11.33 -13.29 -7.42
N ALA A 485 -11.85 -13.00 -6.23
CA ALA A 485 -12.42 -11.70 -5.87
C ALA A 485 -11.38 -10.56 -5.88
N LEU A 486 -10.08 -10.87 -5.91
CA LEU A 486 -8.98 -9.92 -6.02
C LEU A 486 -8.41 -9.79 -7.44
N ASN A 487 -8.87 -10.60 -8.39
CA ASN A 487 -8.28 -10.65 -9.72
C ASN A 487 -8.88 -9.57 -10.66
N PRO A 488 -8.07 -8.71 -11.30
CA PRO A 488 -8.57 -7.64 -12.19
C PRO A 488 -9.45 -8.14 -13.34
N HIS A 489 -9.07 -9.24 -14.01
CA HIS A 489 -9.89 -9.82 -15.07
C HIS A 489 -11.23 -10.34 -14.55
N PHE A 490 -11.26 -10.85 -13.31
CA PHE A 490 -12.52 -11.23 -12.68
C PHE A 490 -13.38 -10.00 -12.36
N HIS A 491 -12.79 -8.88 -11.92
CA HIS A 491 -13.53 -7.63 -11.68
C HIS A 491 -14.22 -7.13 -12.95
N GLN A 492 -13.50 -7.09 -14.08
CA GLN A 492 -14.07 -6.74 -15.39
C GLN A 492 -15.22 -7.68 -15.78
N SER A 493 -15.03 -8.99 -15.62
CA SER A 493 -16.11 -9.94 -15.92
C SER A 493 -17.28 -9.76 -14.95
N HIS A 494 -17.03 -9.49 -13.67
CA HIS A 494 -18.06 -9.32 -12.65
C HIS A 494 -18.89 -8.06 -12.93
N VAL A 495 -18.28 -6.90 -13.16
CA VAL A 495 -19.02 -5.65 -13.43
C VAL A 495 -19.92 -5.78 -14.66
N VAL A 496 -19.46 -6.46 -15.72
CA VAL A 496 -20.30 -6.70 -16.90
C VAL A 496 -21.47 -7.63 -16.55
N HIS A 497 -21.24 -8.74 -15.85
CA HIS A 497 -22.29 -9.74 -15.62
C HIS A 497 -23.27 -9.35 -14.52
N ALA A 498 -22.78 -8.80 -13.41
CA ALA A 498 -23.59 -8.37 -12.28
C ALA A 498 -24.59 -7.26 -12.67
N ASN A 499 -24.21 -6.40 -13.63
CA ASN A 499 -25.06 -5.33 -14.16
C ASN A 499 -25.75 -5.69 -15.50
N SER A 500 -25.51 -6.88 -16.08
CA SER A 500 -26.11 -7.28 -17.38
C SER A 500 -27.61 -7.60 -17.31
N VAL A 501 -28.11 -7.97 -16.13
CA VAL A 501 -29.53 -8.25 -15.94
C VAL A 501 -30.26 -6.92 -15.78
N LYS A 502 -31.29 -6.68 -16.61
CA LYS A 502 -32.18 -5.54 -16.45
C LYS A 502 -32.84 -5.57 -15.06
N LYS A 503 -32.25 -4.85 -14.12
CA LYS A 503 -32.76 -4.58 -12.77
C LYS A 503 -32.94 -3.08 -12.62
N HIS A 504 -33.81 -2.66 -11.70
CA HIS A 504 -33.91 -1.26 -11.34
C HIS A 504 -32.53 -0.74 -10.91
N HIS A 505 -32.25 0.54 -11.20
CA HIS A 505 -31.01 1.16 -10.74
C HIS A 505 -30.90 1.05 -9.21
N HIS A 506 -29.71 0.68 -8.75
CA HIS A 506 -29.41 0.75 -7.33
C HIS A 506 -29.03 2.18 -6.96
N ILE A 507 -29.70 2.73 -5.94
CA ILE A 507 -29.56 4.13 -5.52
C ILE A 507 -29.12 4.17 -4.07
N LYS A 508 -28.05 4.90 -3.78
CA LYS A 508 -27.64 5.23 -2.41
C LYS A 508 -27.62 6.73 -2.20
N PHE A 509 -27.90 7.17 -0.99
CA PHE A 509 -27.65 8.54 -0.57
C PHE A 509 -26.24 8.64 0.01
N VAL A 510 -25.47 9.63 -0.44
CA VAL A 510 -24.20 9.97 0.20
C VAL A 510 -24.51 10.97 1.30
N ILE A 511 -24.21 10.60 2.55
CA ILE A 511 -24.46 11.46 3.72
C ILE A 511 -23.20 12.24 4.06
N ASP A 512 -22.08 11.53 4.26
CA ASP A 512 -20.77 12.11 4.48
C ASP A 512 -19.70 11.26 3.76
N PRO A 513 -19.10 11.78 2.67
CA PRO A 513 -18.05 11.08 1.94
C PRO A 513 -16.75 10.99 2.74
N SER A 514 -16.50 11.89 3.70
CA SER A 514 -15.26 11.93 4.51
C SER A 514 -15.11 10.71 5.42
N PHE A 515 -16.24 10.11 5.80
CA PHE A 515 -16.30 8.88 6.59
C PHE A 515 -16.87 7.69 5.81
N GLY A 516 -17.13 7.85 4.51
CA GLY A 516 -17.70 6.78 3.68
C GLY A 516 -19.13 6.38 4.04
N VAL A 517 -19.90 7.26 4.65
CA VAL A 517 -21.26 6.94 5.11
C VAL A 517 -22.23 7.02 3.92
N LEU A 518 -22.54 5.84 3.38
CA LEU A 518 -23.50 5.62 2.31
C LEU A 518 -24.77 4.99 2.87
N TRP A 519 -25.93 5.48 2.42
CA TRP A 519 -27.22 5.03 2.91
C TRP A 519 -28.06 4.41 1.81
N ASP A 520 -28.61 3.22 2.07
CA ASP A 520 -29.46 2.51 1.11
C ASP A 520 -30.90 3.05 1.17
N MET A 521 -31.52 3.29 0.00
CA MET A 521 -32.93 3.64 -0.05
C MET A 521 -33.84 2.54 0.50
N ASP A 522 -33.48 1.27 0.33
CA ASP A 522 -34.32 0.15 0.78
C ASP A 522 -34.33 -0.01 2.31
N GLY A 523 -33.46 0.73 3.03
CA GLY A 523 -33.29 0.68 4.49
C GLY A 523 -33.90 1.84 5.29
N ILE A 524 -34.60 2.78 4.63
CA ILE A 524 -35.10 4.04 5.23
C ILE A 524 -36.01 3.81 6.45
N ASP A 525 -36.75 2.70 6.50
CA ASP A 525 -37.68 2.40 7.59
C ASP A 525 -37.00 1.95 8.91
N ASN A 526 -35.70 1.67 8.92
CA ASN A 526 -35.02 0.99 10.02
C ASN A 526 -34.17 1.88 10.95
N PHE A 527 -34.12 3.20 10.74
CA PHE A 527 -33.32 4.11 11.58
C PHE A 527 -34.16 5.12 12.36
N PRO A 528 -33.88 5.33 13.67
CA PRO A 528 -34.67 6.22 14.54
C PRO A 528 -34.45 7.73 14.30
N PHE A 529 -33.57 8.14 13.37
CA PHE A 529 -33.26 9.55 13.09
C PHE A 529 -33.19 9.81 11.58
N SER A 530 -33.76 10.94 11.13
CA SER A 530 -33.52 11.49 9.79
C SER A 530 -32.03 11.81 9.69
N PRO A 531 -31.33 11.45 8.60
CA PRO A 531 -29.91 11.72 8.46
C PRO A 531 -29.70 13.23 8.55
N ASP A 532 -28.55 13.66 9.08
CA ASP A 532 -28.18 15.06 9.06
C ASP A 532 -27.80 15.39 7.62
N ILE A 533 -28.80 15.85 6.88
CA ILE A 533 -28.71 16.18 5.46
C ILE A 533 -27.84 17.45 5.37
N THR A 534 -26.61 17.29 4.90
CA THR A 534 -25.58 18.33 4.86
C THR A 534 -26.07 19.60 4.13
N ALA A 535 -25.66 20.76 4.64
CA ALA A 535 -25.99 22.08 4.07
C ALA A 535 -25.08 22.48 2.89
N GLY A 536 -24.14 21.62 2.48
CA GLY A 536 -23.14 21.90 1.45
C GLY A 536 -23.59 21.54 0.03
N LEU A 537 -23.06 22.25 -0.97
CA LEU A 537 -23.22 21.89 -2.39
C LEU A 537 -22.48 20.56 -2.63
N PHE A 538 -23.20 19.52 -3.03
CA PHE A 538 -22.65 18.19 -3.23
C PHE A 538 -22.99 17.68 -4.63
N HIS A 539 -21.98 17.23 -5.37
CA HIS A 539 -22.13 16.62 -6.68
C HIS A 539 -21.36 15.30 -6.74
N CYS A 540 -21.94 14.30 -7.40
CA CYS A 540 -21.29 13.02 -7.63
C CYS A 540 -21.58 12.57 -9.07
N SER A 541 -20.56 12.01 -9.72
CA SER A 541 -20.62 11.53 -11.09
C SER A 541 -21.54 10.32 -11.21
N GLN A 542 -21.93 10.01 -12.44
CA GLN A 542 -22.41 8.68 -12.78
C GLN A 542 -21.31 7.63 -12.58
N PRO A 543 -21.69 6.35 -12.40
CA PRO A 543 -20.72 5.30 -12.15
C PRO A 543 -19.91 4.98 -13.42
N CYS A 544 -18.59 5.04 -13.31
CA CYS A 544 -17.64 4.56 -14.31
C CYS A 544 -17.08 3.22 -13.81
N HIS A 545 -17.50 2.10 -14.43
CA HIS A 545 -17.24 0.73 -13.95
C HIS A 545 -17.47 0.52 -12.43
N GLY A 546 -18.51 1.17 -11.91
CA GLY A 546 -18.92 1.13 -10.51
C GLY A 546 -18.13 2.01 -9.54
N LEU A 547 -17.18 2.80 -10.03
CA LEU A 547 -16.60 3.90 -9.28
C LEU A 547 -17.36 5.20 -9.55
N ASN A 548 -17.53 6.02 -8.53
CA ASN A 548 -18.08 7.37 -8.63
C ASN A 548 -17.06 8.36 -8.05
N VAL A 549 -17.00 9.56 -8.62
CA VAL A 549 -16.23 10.67 -8.05
C VAL A 549 -17.18 11.78 -7.61
N GLY A 550 -16.81 12.55 -6.61
CA GLY A 550 -17.60 13.71 -6.21
C GLY A 550 -16.82 14.73 -5.41
N THR A 551 -17.48 15.84 -5.11
CA THR A 551 -16.93 16.94 -4.33
C THR A 551 -17.92 17.33 -3.24
N LEU A 552 -17.44 17.47 -2.00
CA LEU A 552 -18.19 18.04 -0.88
C LEU A 552 -17.38 19.14 -0.22
N ASN A 553 -17.90 20.37 -0.18
CA ASN A 553 -17.25 21.51 0.47
C ASN A 553 -15.78 21.73 0.02
N GLY A 554 -15.47 21.45 -1.25
CA GLY A 554 -14.12 21.51 -1.81
C GLY A 554 -13.21 20.31 -1.53
N MET A 555 -13.73 19.27 -0.88
CA MET A 555 -13.04 17.98 -0.71
C MET A 555 -13.50 17.02 -1.80
N ASP A 556 -12.57 16.60 -2.66
CA ASP A 556 -12.83 15.63 -3.71
C ASP A 556 -12.67 14.20 -3.17
N PHE A 557 -13.54 13.29 -3.58
CA PHE A 557 -13.51 11.89 -3.14
C PHE A 557 -13.85 10.94 -4.28
N LEU A 558 -13.32 9.73 -4.18
CA LEU A 558 -13.64 8.58 -5.02
C LEU A 558 -14.35 7.54 -4.17
N CYS A 559 -15.42 6.92 -4.66
CA CYS A 559 -16.11 5.88 -3.92
C CYS A 559 -16.59 4.73 -4.82
N ASN A 560 -16.75 3.55 -4.21
CA ASN A 560 -17.52 2.46 -4.79
C ASN A 560 -18.70 2.16 -3.86
N PRO A 561 -19.91 2.65 -4.21
CA PRO A 561 -21.06 2.51 -3.33
C PRO A 561 -21.50 1.07 -3.10
N ALA A 562 -21.24 0.13 -4.03
CA ALA A 562 -21.56 -1.29 -3.84
C ALA A 562 -20.75 -1.94 -2.70
N MET A 563 -19.61 -1.35 -2.38
CA MET A 563 -18.60 -1.89 -1.47
C MET A 563 -18.53 -1.18 -0.12
N GLY A 564 -19.13 0.01 -0.04
CA GLY A 564 -18.83 0.94 1.05
C GLY A 564 -17.42 1.54 0.97
N TYR A 565 -16.73 1.38 -0.16
CA TYR A 565 -15.39 1.94 -0.35
C TYR A 565 -15.46 3.44 -0.62
N ASN A 566 -14.56 4.19 0.00
CA ASN A 566 -14.41 5.63 -0.15
C ASN A 566 -12.93 6.00 0.04
N GLN A 567 -12.49 7.02 -0.66
CA GLN A 567 -11.13 7.55 -0.58
C GLN A 567 -11.18 9.06 -0.84
N LEU A 568 -10.54 9.85 0.02
CA LEU A 568 -10.29 11.27 -0.24
C LEU A 568 -9.22 11.42 -1.33
N ILE A 569 -9.48 12.29 -2.30
CA ILE A 569 -8.54 12.63 -3.37
C ILE A 569 -7.68 13.80 -2.87
N GLN A 570 -6.43 13.50 -2.57
CA GLN A 570 -5.41 14.52 -2.31
C GLN A 570 -4.99 15.19 -3.61
N HIS A 571 -4.77 16.50 -3.56
CA HIS A 571 -4.15 17.30 -4.62
C HIS A 571 -2.83 17.85 -4.10
N ASP A 572 -1.81 17.95 -4.95
CA ASP A 572 -0.46 18.34 -4.53
C ASP A 572 -0.31 19.85 -4.22
N ASP A 573 -1.37 20.66 -4.40
CA ASP A 573 -1.32 22.11 -4.31
C ASP A 573 -2.40 22.67 -3.37
N GLU A 574 -1.98 23.13 -2.19
CA GLU A 574 -2.84 23.71 -1.13
C GLU A 574 -3.49 25.05 -1.56
N ASP A 575 -2.86 25.82 -2.45
CA ASP A 575 -3.34 27.16 -2.84
C ASP A 575 -4.63 27.06 -3.68
N VAL A 576 -4.73 26.02 -4.53
CA VAL A 576 -5.89 25.77 -5.38
C VAL A 576 -7.11 25.29 -4.57
N GLN A 577 -6.88 24.57 -3.47
CA GLN A 577 -7.92 24.02 -2.59
C GLN A 577 -8.52 25.09 -1.65
N ASN A 578 -7.75 26.14 -1.37
CA ASN A 578 -8.18 27.28 -0.55
C ASN A 578 -8.95 28.36 -1.32
N ASN A 579 -8.95 28.32 -2.67
CA ASN A 579 -9.76 29.23 -3.47
C ASN A 579 -11.27 28.90 -3.33
N GLN A 580 -12.02 29.84 -2.73
CA GLN A 580 -13.45 29.71 -2.48
C GLN A 580 -14.27 29.44 -3.75
N GLU A 581 -13.87 29.96 -4.92
CA GLU A 581 -14.56 29.69 -6.19
C GLU A 581 -14.44 28.23 -6.63
N ASN A 582 -13.28 27.61 -6.37
CA ASN A 582 -13.02 26.22 -6.72
C ASN A 582 -13.68 25.23 -5.73
N ARG A 583 -14.04 25.66 -4.51
CA ARG A 583 -14.71 24.80 -3.52
C ARG A 583 -16.13 24.38 -3.92
N SER A 584 -16.79 25.19 -4.74
CA SER A 584 -18.14 24.97 -5.26
C SER A 584 -18.17 24.63 -6.75
N PHE A 585 -17.02 24.45 -7.39
CA PHE A 585 -16.91 24.23 -8.84
C PHE A 585 -17.28 22.78 -9.19
N ALA A 586 -18.51 22.56 -9.66
CA ALA A 586 -19.03 21.22 -9.95
C ALA A 586 -18.30 20.50 -11.09
N ALA A 587 -17.60 21.23 -11.95
CA ALA A 587 -16.79 20.70 -13.04
C ALA A 587 -15.35 20.33 -12.61
N ARG A 588 -14.99 20.56 -11.35
CA ARG A 588 -13.62 20.43 -10.83
C ARG A 588 -13.04 19.03 -11.04
N ILE A 589 -13.77 17.98 -10.69
CA ILE A 589 -13.26 16.61 -10.73
C ILE A 589 -14.12 15.76 -11.66
N ALA A 590 -13.46 14.98 -12.51
CA ALA A 590 -14.12 14.07 -13.42
C ALA A 590 -13.47 12.68 -13.40
N LEU A 591 -14.28 11.67 -13.73
CA LEU A 591 -13.89 10.28 -13.77
C LEU A 591 -14.20 9.71 -15.15
N GLY A 592 -13.18 9.11 -15.77
CA GLY A 592 -13.30 8.34 -16.99
C GLY A 592 -12.54 7.03 -16.89
N TYR A 593 -12.39 6.33 -18.00
CA TYR A 593 -11.67 5.06 -18.05
C TYR A 593 -10.83 4.96 -19.33
N ASP A 594 -9.59 4.53 -19.16
CA ASP A 594 -8.61 4.27 -20.21
C ASP A 594 -8.53 2.77 -20.45
N SER A 595 -9.09 2.34 -21.57
CA SER A 595 -9.15 0.92 -21.95
C SER A 595 -7.80 0.33 -22.38
N HIS A 596 -6.79 1.15 -22.69
CA HIS A 596 -5.47 0.68 -23.09
C HIS A 596 -4.67 0.18 -21.88
N ILE A 597 -4.77 0.90 -20.76
CA ILE A 597 -4.07 0.59 -19.51
C ILE A 597 -4.96 -0.10 -18.46
N ASP A 598 -6.25 -0.27 -18.76
CA ASP A 598 -7.24 -0.88 -17.85
C ASP A 598 -7.34 -0.16 -16.49
N ASP A 599 -7.32 1.18 -16.53
CA ASP A 599 -7.41 2.02 -15.33
C ASP A 599 -8.39 3.17 -15.53
N HIS A 600 -8.93 3.64 -14.41
CA HIS A 600 -9.75 4.82 -14.39
C HIS A 600 -8.87 6.07 -14.42
N VAL A 601 -9.39 7.11 -15.05
CA VAL A 601 -8.71 8.38 -15.23
C VAL A 601 -9.45 9.44 -14.44
N LEU A 602 -8.73 10.11 -13.55
CA LEU A 602 -9.17 11.31 -12.86
C LEU A 602 -8.64 12.54 -13.58
N VAL A 603 -9.53 13.49 -13.85
CA VAL A 603 -9.17 14.81 -14.39
C VAL A 603 -9.61 15.87 -13.40
N SER A 604 -8.67 16.69 -12.94
CA SER A 604 -8.89 17.82 -12.06
C SER A 604 -8.71 19.12 -12.84
N LEU A 605 -9.73 19.97 -12.83
CA LEU A 605 -9.74 21.31 -13.42
C LEU A 605 -9.88 22.36 -12.32
N ALA A 606 -9.05 23.40 -12.38
CA ALA A 606 -9.14 24.50 -11.44
C ALA A 606 -8.87 25.85 -12.11
N TYR A 607 -9.67 26.86 -11.76
CA TYR A 607 -9.40 28.22 -12.17
C TYR A 607 -8.33 28.83 -11.24
N GLU A 608 -7.24 29.29 -11.84
CA GLU A 608 -6.23 30.12 -11.17
C GLU A 608 -6.62 31.60 -11.26
N GLU A 609 -7.22 31.98 -12.39
CA GLU A 609 -7.78 33.30 -12.62
C GLU A 609 -9.16 33.14 -13.25
N LYS A 610 -10.15 33.87 -12.74
CA LYS A 610 -11.51 33.88 -13.29
C LYS A 610 -12.12 35.26 -13.12
N ASN A 611 -12.19 36.04 -14.20
CA ASN A 611 -12.81 37.36 -14.19
C ASN A 611 -13.93 37.42 -15.22
N MET A 612 -15.16 37.41 -14.73
CA MET A 612 -16.36 37.41 -15.58
C MET A 612 -16.57 38.74 -16.32
N ASP A 613 -16.05 39.85 -15.80
CA ASP A 613 -16.22 41.19 -16.40
C ASP A 613 -15.21 41.43 -17.52
N THR A 614 -13.93 41.12 -17.27
CA THR A 614 -12.86 41.26 -18.28
C THR A 614 -12.80 40.07 -19.24
N ARG A 615 -13.50 38.98 -18.90
CA ARG A 615 -13.46 37.68 -19.60
C ARG A 615 -12.08 37.04 -19.63
N GLN A 616 -11.17 37.50 -18.77
CA GLN A 616 -9.87 36.88 -18.57
C GLN A 616 -10.03 35.66 -17.66
N TYR A 617 -9.36 34.58 -18.03
CA TYR A 617 -9.31 33.38 -17.22
C TYR A 617 -8.00 32.64 -17.46
N LYS A 618 -7.61 31.85 -16.47
CA LYS A 618 -6.51 30.89 -16.55
C LYS A 618 -6.98 29.62 -15.85
N LEU A 619 -6.96 28.51 -16.59
CA LEU A 619 -7.39 27.20 -16.10
C LEU A 619 -6.18 26.27 -16.05
N ARG A 620 -6.08 25.48 -14.99
CA ARG A 620 -5.13 24.38 -14.84
C ARG A 620 -5.85 23.06 -15.06
N CYS A 621 -5.16 22.10 -15.67
CA CYS A 621 -5.61 20.72 -15.78
C CYS A 621 -4.55 19.78 -15.21
N ASN A 622 -4.96 18.95 -14.25
CA ASN A 622 -4.14 17.86 -13.75
C ASN A 622 -4.83 16.54 -14.05
N VAL A 623 -4.05 15.53 -14.41
CA VAL A 623 -4.54 14.19 -14.73
C VAL A 623 -3.81 13.18 -13.87
N ARG A 624 -4.52 12.14 -13.46
CA ARG A 624 -4.01 11.05 -12.63
C ARG A 624 -4.78 9.79 -13.01
N THR A 625 -4.13 8.64 -12.98
CA THR A 625 -4.86 7.38 -13.02
C THR A 625 -5.21 6.93 -11.61
N VAL A 626 -6.24 6.12 -11.46
CA VAL A 626 -6.73 5.73 -10.15
C VAL A 626 -5.72 4.81 -9.45
N TYR A 627 -4.99 3.93 -10.18
CA TYR A 627 -3.83 3.15 -9.67
C TYR A 627 -2.52 3.93 -9.65
N GLY A 628 -2.43 5.06 -10.35
CA GLY A 628 -1.32 5.98 -10.28
C GLY A 628 -1.27 6.73 -8.95
N ASP A 629 -0.06 7.03 -8.48
CA ASP A 629 0.22 7.67 -7.20
C ASP A 629 0.47 9.18 -7.29
N GLN A 630 0.65 9.73 -8.49
CA GLN A 630 0.96 11.15 -8.69
C GLN A 630 0.02 11.82 -9.69
N TRP A 631 -0.24 13.10 -9.45
CA TRP A 631 -0.84 13.98 -10.44
C TRP A 631 0.23 14.47 -11.41
N TYR A 632 -0.15 14.60 -12.68
CA TYR A 632 0.68 15.23 -13.69
C TYR A 632 -0.09 16.39 -14.30
N GLU A 633 0.58 17.51 -14.50
CA GLU A 633 0.00 18.64 -15.22
C GLU A 633 -0.20 18.27 -16.68
N ASN A 634 -1.36 18.63 -17.22
CA ASN A 634 -1.72 18.44 -18.61
C ASN A 634 -2.12 19.77 -19.24
N ASP A 635 -2.05 19.86 -20.57
CA ASP A 635 -2.51 21.04 -21.29
C ASP A 635 -3.97 21.34 -20.93
N PRO A 636 -4.31 22.56 -20.51
CA PRO A 636 -5.67 22.89 -20.11
C PRO A 636 -6.60 22.89 -21.32
N PRO A 637 -7.91 22.70 -21.11
CA PRO A 637 -8.88 22.72 -22.20
C PRO A 637 -8.84 24.04 -22.98
N PRO A 638 -9.06 24.01 -24.30
CA PRO A 638 -8.98 25.19 -25.18
C PRO A 638 -10.12 26.20 -24.99
N ARG A 639 -11.06 25.91 -24.08
CA ARG A 639 -12.23 26.71 -23.74
C ARG A 639 -12.44 26.69 -22.21
N PRO A 640 -12.99 27.77 -21.63
CA PRO A 640 -13.32 27.79 -20.21
C PRO A 640 -14.51 26.88 -19.93
N VAL A 641 -14.51 26.24 -18.77
CA VAL A 641 -15.52 25.26 -18.37
C VAL A 641 -16.55 25.87 -17.41
N ALA A 642 -17.83 25.59 -17.66
CA ALA A 642 -18.96 26.05 -16.86
C ALA A 642 -19.06 25.30 -15.52
N ASP A 643 -19.77 25.89 -14.56
CA ASP A 643 -20.06 25.27 -13.27
C ASP A 643 -21.19 24.23 -13.40
N SER A 644 -20.87 23.11 -14.05
CA SER A 644 -21.80 22.00 -14.33
C SER A 644 -21.04 20.67 -14.29
N PRO A 645 -21.61 19.60 -13.71
CA PRO A 645 -20.93 18.31 -13.64
C PRO A 645 -20.53 17.77 -15.01
N PRO A 646 -19.35 17.14 -15.13
CA PRO A 646 -18.94 16.45 -16.34
C PRO A 646 -19.65 15.10 -16.49
N ALA A 647 -19.64 14.57 -17.72
CA ALA A 647 -20.14 13.22 -18.01
C ALA A 647 -19.13 12.44 -18.85
N TYR A 648 -18.96 11.16 -18.54
CA TYR A 648 -18.09 10.25 -19.29
C TYR A 648 -18.93 9.35 -20.20
N ALA A 649 -18.57 9.30 -21.48
CA ALA A 649 -19.19 8.42 -22.46
C ALA A 649 -18.19 8.10 -23.57
N ASP A 650 -18.19 6.86 -24.04
CA ASP A 650 -17.41 6.39 -25.20
C ASP A 650 -15.92 6.81 -25.17
N GLY A 651 -15.25 6.57 -24.03
CA GLY A 651 -13.82 6.88 -23.89
C GLY A 651 -13.49 8.36 -23.72
N LYS A 652 -14.49 9.25 -23.62
CA LYS A 652 -14.27 10.69 -23.48
C LYS A 652 -15.04 11.26 -22.29
N ILE A 653 -14.45 12.26 -21.65
CA ILE A 653 -15.09 13.05 -20.59
C ILE A 653 -15.51 14.39 -21.19
N TYR A 654 -16.77 14.79 -20.98
CA TYR A 654 -17.36 15.98 -21.57
C TYR A 654 -17.70 17.02 -20.50
N TRP A 655 -17.35 18.27 -20.78
CA TRP A 655 -17.72 19.44 -19.98
C TRP A 655 -18.46 20.47 -20.84
N LEU A 656 -19.34 21.25 -20.21
CA LEU A 656 -19.98 22.40 -20.85
C LEU A 656 -19.03 23.60 -20.87
N VAL A 657 -18.97 24.33 -21.98
CA VAL A 657 -18.22 25.60 -22.08
C VAL A 657 -18.93 26.71 -21.31
N GLU A 658 -18.19 27.52 -20.54
CA GLU A 658 -18.70 28.71 -19.84
C GLU A 658 -18.97 29.84 -20.85
N PRO A 659 -20.24 30.16 -21.18
CA PRO A 659 -20.56 31.11 -22.24
C PRO A 659 -20.10 32.54 -21.94
N LYS A 660 -20.02 32.93 -20.66
CA LYS A 660 -19.62 34.30 -20.28
C LYS A 660 -18.12 34.54 -20.49
N LEU A 661 -17.30 33.50 -20.36
CA LEU A 661 -15.85 33.55 -20.58
C LEU A 661 -15.48 33.12 -22.01
N GLY A 662 -16.15 32.11 -22.54
CA GLY A 662 -15.96 31.51 -23.86
C GLY A 662 -16.45 32.40 -25.01
N PRO A 663 -16.45 31.91 -26.26
CA PRO A 663 -16.89 32.67 -27.44
C PRO A 663 -18.32 33.21 -27.28
N SER A 664 -18.50 34.52 -27.46
CA SER A 664 -19.76 35.22 -27.13
C SER A 664 -20.86 35.11 -28.19
N THR A 665 -20.61 34.39 -29.29
CA THR A 665 -21.31 34.60 -30.56
C THR A 665 -22.00 33.38 -31.15
N THR A 666 -22.01 32.22 -30.48
CA THR A 666 -22.63 31.00 -31.03
C THR A 666 -24.10 30.90 -30.64
N ALA A 667 -24.94 30.54 -31.61
CA ALA A 667 -26.37 30.23 -31.41
C ALA A 667 -26.59 28.83 -30.81
N THR A 668 -25.50 28.09 -30.61
CA THR A 668 -25.40 26.72 -30.10
C THR A 668 -24.51 26.74 -28.85
N CYS A 669 -24.72 25.77 -27.96
CA CYS A 669 -23.76 25.56 -26.88
C CYS A 669 -22.51 24.86 -27.40
N GLU A 670 -21.38 25.04 -26.72
CA GLU A 670 -20.13 24.32 -26.99
C GLU A 670 -19.82 23.37 -25.82
N LEU A 671 -19.22 22.23 -26.16
CA LEU A 671 -18.69 21.26 -25.19
C LEU A 671 -17.17 21.16 -25.38
N VAL A 672 -16.47 20.77 -24.32
CA VAL A 672 -15.08 20.31 -24.39
C VAL A 672 -15.06 18.83 -24.06
N ALA A 673 -14.40 18.04 -24.90
CA ALA A 673 -14.21 16.62 -24.69
C ALA A 673 -12.74 16.30 -24.43
N PHE A 674 -12.45 15.51 -23.41
CA PHE A 674 -11.14 14.99 -23.07
C PHE A 674 -11.06 13.52 -23.45
N ASP A 675 -10.09 13.14 -24.27
CA ASP A 675 -9.82 11.76 -24.60
C ASP A 675 -9.04 11.06 -23.49
N THR A 676 -9.59 10.00 -22.90
CA THR A 676 -8.95 9.33 -21.77
C THR A 676 -7.72 8.51 -22.17
N ILE A 677 -7.51 8.24 -23.46
CA ILE A 677 -6.35 7.51 -23.97
C ILE A 677 -5.29 8.51 -24.43
N GLU A 678 -5.66 9.41 -25.35
CA GLU A 678 -4.72 10.36 -25.95
C GLU A 678 -4.36 11.52 -25.01
N ARG A 679 -5.17 11.76 -23.97
CA ARG A 679 -5.02 12.87 -23.00
C ARG A 679 -5.11 14.25 -23.63
N GLU A 680 -5.77 14.35 -24.78
CA GLU A 680 -5.97 15.59 -25.50
C GLU A 680 -7.41 16.10 -25.37
N PHE A 681 -7.56 17.42 -25.47
CA PHE A 681 -8.85 18.09 -25.48
C PHE A 681 -9.28 18.47 -26.90
N GLU A 682 -10.55 18.29 -27.21
CA GLU A 682 -11.21 18.80 -28.40
C GLU A 682 -12.46 19.63 -28.07
N VAL A 683 -12.85 20.51 -28.98
CA VAL A 683 -14.09 21.29 -28.86
C VAL A 683 -15.16 20.65 -29.73
N VAL A 684 -16.32 20.37 -29.14
CA VAL A 684 -17.46 19.76 -29.82
C VAL A 684 -18.61 20.76 -29.90
N GLU A 685 -19.20 20.90 -31.09
CA GLU A 685 -20.37 21.75 -31.29
C GLU A 685 -21.62 21.07 -30.70
N GLY A 686 -22.32 21.77 -29.80
CA GLY A 686 -23.51 21.29 -29.11
C GLY A 686 -24.83 21.67 -29.79
N PRO A 687 -25.98 21.29 -29.22
CA PRO A 687 -27.30 21.64 -29.75
C PRO A 687 -27.59 23.15 -29.74
N PRO A 688 -28.59 23.60 -30.52
CA PRO A 688 -29.06 24.99 -30.54
C PRO A 688 -29.87 25.34 -29.29
N CYS A 689 -29.19 25.42 -28.14
CA CYS A 689 -29.77 25.79 -26.86
C CYS A 689 -29.54 27.28 -26.58
N SER A 690 -30.60 27.99 -26.19
CA SER A 690 -30.48 29.38 -25.73
C SER A 690 -29.90 29.42 -24.32
N TYR A 691 -28.86 30.23 -24.12
CA TYR A 691 -28.32 30.56 -22.79
C TYR A 691 -29.21 31.53 -21.99
N ASN A 692 -30.23 32.12 -22.62
CA ASN A 692 -31.20 33.00 -21.96
C ASN A 692 -32.41 32.19 -21.47
N GLY A 693 -32.74 32.29 -20.18
CA GLY A 693 -33.97 31.74 -19.60
C GLY A 693 -33.94 30.24 -19.31
N GLY A 694 -32.76 29.64 -19.10
CA GLY A 694 -32.65 28.20 -18.89
C GLY A 694 -31.29 27.72 -18.34
N ARG A 695 -31.21 26.43 -17.98
CA ARG A 695 -29.97 25.74 -17.55
C ARG A 695 -29.59 24.69 -18.58
N ILE A 696 -28.28 24.52 -18.83
CA ILE A 696 -27.74 23.45 -19.68
C ILE A 696 -26.89 22.53 -18.80
N SER A 697 -27.05 21.22 -18.99
CA SER A 697 -26.21 20.20 -18.36
C SER A 697 -25.88 19.08 -19.33
N VAL A 698 -24.77 18.39 -19.08
CA VAL A 698 -24.34 17.21 -19.84
C VAL A 698 -24.57 15.99 -18.96
N VAL A 699 -25.09 14.91 -19.55
CA VAL A 699 -25.40 13.67 -18.83
C VAL A 699 -25.16 12.48 -19.75
N GLU A 700 -24.62 11.38 -19.23
CA GLU A 700 -24.57 10.12 -19.97
C GLU A 700 -25.89 9.35 -19.75
N LEU A 701 -26.50 8.88 -20.82
CA LEU A 701 -27.65 8.00 -20.76
C LEU A 701 -27.42 6.86 -21.78
N HIS A 702 -27.47 5.61 -21.31
CA HIS A 702 -27.24 4.41 -22.13
C HIS A 702 -25.88 4.34 -22.83
N GLY A 703 -24.83 4.87 -22.20
CA GLY A 703 -23.47 4.94 -22.72
C GLY A 703 -23.23 6.05 -23.74
N ILE A 704 -24.22 6.93 -23.96
CA ILE A 704 -24.18 7.99 -24.96
C ILE A 704 -24.33 9.34 -24.26
N ILE A 705 -23.61 10.34 -24.77
CA ILE A 705 -23.66 11.69 -24.24
C ILE A 705 -24.95 12.41 -24.66
N HIS A 706 -25.60 13.06 -23.70
CA HIS A 706 -26.79 13.87 -23.91
C HIS A 706 -26.59 15.27 -23.34
N VAL A 707 -27.29 16.24 -23.93
CA VAL A 707 -27.35 17.62 -23.44
C VAL A 707 -28.78 17.92 -23.02
N ALA A 708 -28.99 18.22 -21.74
CA ALA A 708 -30.28 18.60 -21.20
C ALA A 708 -30.39 20.12 -21.09
N TRP A 709 -31.41 20.69 -21.72
CA TRP A 709 -31.74 22.10 -21.69
C TRP A 709 -33.07 22.31 -20.96
N SER A 710 -33.00 23.00 -19.82
CA SER A 710 -34.17 23.39 -19.03
C SER A 710 -34.75 24.70 -19.57
N ASP A 711 -35.97 24.66 -20.09
CA ASP A 711 -36.75 25.82 -20.51
C ASP A 711 -37.58 26.33 -19.33
N GLN A 712 -37.18 27.47 -18.75
CA GLN A 712 -37.85 28.07 -17.59
C GLN A 712 -39.24 28.61 -17.93
N ASP A 713 -39.45 29.08 -19.16
CA ASP A 713 -40.72 29.66 -19.59
C ASP A 713 -41.77 28.56 -19.83
N ALA A 714 -41.35 27.43 -20.41
CA ALA A 714 -42.22 26.26 -20.61
C ALA A 714 -42.32 25.36 -19.36
N ASP A 715 -41.42 25.53 -18.39
CA ASP A 715 -41.17 24.62 -17.28
C ASP A 715 -41.02 23.15 -17.73
N ALA A 716 -40.12 22.97 -18.71
CA ALA A 716 -39.84 21.69 -19.33
C ALA A 716 -38.33 21.47 -19.50
N ILE A 717 -37.90 20.22 -19.73
CA ILE A 717 -36.52 19.88 -20.04
C ILE A 717 -36.49 19.14 -21.38
N ASP A 718 -35.81 19.71 -22.37
CA ASP A 718 -35.51 19.04 -23.64
C ASP A 718 -34.15 18.35 -23.53
N VAL A 719 -34.12 17.05 -23.83
CA VAL A 719 -32.92 16.22 -23.79
C VAL A 719 -32.49 15.92 -25.21
N TRP A 720 -31.31 16.42 -25.57
CA TRP A 720 -30.74 16.30 -26.91
C TRP A 720 -29.74 15.16 -26.96
N VAL A 721 -29.74 14.43 -28.06
CA VAL A 721 -28.77 13.39 -28.41
C VAL A 721 -28.15 13.71 -29.76
N MET A 722 -26.88 13.36 -29.93
CA MET A 722 -26.18 13.47 -31.21
C MET A 722 -26.41 12.20 -32.02
N ASP A 723 -26.83 12.34 -33.28
CA ASP A 723 -26.97 11.22 -34.20
C ASP A 723 -25.63 10.81 -34.83
N ASP A 724 -25.61 9.68 -35.55
CA ASP A 724 -24.42 9.14 -36.23
C ASP A 724 -23.82 10.10 -37.28
N ASN A 725 -24.56 11.13 -37.71
CA ASN A 725 -24.11 12.14 -38.67
C ASN A 725 -23.58 13.40 -37.98
N GLY A 726 -23.52 13.43 -36.65
CA GLY A 726 -23.10 14.59 -35.86
C GLY A 726 -24.18 15.66 -35.70
N ALA A 727 -25.45 15.37 -36.03
CA ALA A 727 -26.55 16.31 -35.88
C ALA A 727 -27.27 16.09 -34.54
N TRP A 728 -27.63 17.18 -33.86
CA TRP A 728 -28.38 17.12 -32.61
C TRP A 728 -29.90 17.09 -32.84
N CYS A 729 -30.59 16.19 -32.15
CA CYS A 729 -32.04 16.15 -32.12
C CYS A 729 -32.57 15.94 -30.69
N VAL A 730 -33.75 16.50 -30.40
CA VAL A 730 -34.45 16.25 -29.13
C VAL A 730 -34.93 14.80 -29.13
N GLU A 731 -34.43 14.00 -28.18
CA GLU A 731 -34.87 12.63 -27.96
C GLU A 731 -36.01 12.57 -26.96
N TYR A 732 -35.90 13.33 -25.86
CA TYR A 732 -36.90 13.38 -24.80
C TYR A 732 -37.32 14.80 -24.49
N ARG A 733 -38.59 14.97 -24.16
CA ARG A 733 -39.13 16.21 -23.57
C ARG A 733 -39.85 15.85 -22.28
N ILE A 734 -39.44 16.47 -21.19
CA ILE A 734 -39.96 16.24 -19.84
C ILE A 734 -40.75 17.47 -19.43
N GLU A 735 -42.07 17.33 -19.32
CA GLU A 735 -42.97 18.41 -18.91
C GLU A 735 -43.08 18.43 -17.38
N LEU A 736 -42.69 19.54 -16.73
CA LEU A 736 -42.63 19.64 -15.26
C LEU A 736 -43.68 20.58 -14.64
N ALA A 737 -44.33 21.41 -15.46
CA ALA A 737 -45.28 22.43 -15.01
C ALA A 737 -46.38 21.90 -14.05
N GLU A 738 -46.85 20.66 -14.25
CA GLU A 738 -47.91 20.05 -13.42
C GLU A 738 -47.41 19.57 -12.04
N PHE A 739 -46.09 19.47 -11.84
CA PHE A 739 -45.46 18.93 -10.63
C PHE A 739 -44.86 20.02 -9.72
N TRP A 740 -45.10 21.29 -10.04
CA TRP A 740 -44.74 22.42 -9.20
C TRP A 740 -45.51 22.39 -7.86
N PRO A 741 -44.91 22.77 -6.72
CA PRO A 741 -43.57 23.34 -6.53
C PRO A 741 -42.46 22.31 -6.27
N GLU A 742 -42.79 21.02 -6.35
CA GLU A 742 -41.85 19.97 -5.98
C GLU A 742 -40.76 19.79 -7.04
N TYR A 743 -41.18 19.72 -8.31
CA TYR A 743 -40.29 19.69 -9.46
C TYR A 743 -40.52 20.93 -10.31
N SER A 744 -39.43 21.44 -10.85
CA SER A 744 -39.41 22.49 -11.88
C SER A 744 -38.16 22.32 -12.73
N SER A 745 -38.21 22.80 -13.97
CA SER A 745 -37.09 22.85 -14.91
C SER A 745 -35.83 23.49 -14.32
N GLU A 746 -35.99 24.51 -13.47
CA GLU A 746 -34.87 25.20 -12.78
C GLU A 746 -34.13 24.32 -11.77
N ARG A 747 -34.84 23.40 -11.10
CA ARG A 747 -34.32 22.64 -9.95
C ARG A 747 -34.06 21.18 -10.26
N THR A 748 -34.61 20.66 -11.35
CA THR A 748 -34.60 19.23 -11.66
C THR A 748 -33.39 18.89 -12.52
N THR A 749 -32.64 17.88 -12.10
CA THR A 749 -31.53 17.28 -12.85
C THR A 749 -31.89 15.85 -13.22
N ILE A 750 -31.52 15.45 -14.44
CA ILE A 750 -31.69 14.09 -14.94
C ILE A 750 -30.55 13.23 -14.41
N MET A 751 -30.87 12.06 -13.85
CA MET A 751 -29.88 11.17 -13.27
C MET A 751 -29.60 9.93 -14.10
N ALA A 752 -30.65 9.23 -14.56
CA ALA A 752 -30.52 7.97 -15.30
C ALA A 752 -31.87 7.57 -15.94
N ILE A 753 -31.85 6.59 -16.85
CA ILE A 753 -33.06 5.96 -17.39
C ILE A 753 -33.15 4.52 -16.88
N ASP A 754 -34.22 4.17 -16.16
CA ASP A 754 -34.39 2.82 -15.63
C ASP A 754 -34.38 1.77 -16.76
N PRO A 755 -33.48 0.77 -16.72
CA PRO A 755 -33.31 -0.17 -17.81
C PRO A 755 -34.44 -1.21 -17.91
N THR A 756 -35.31 -1.32 -16.89
CA THR A 756 -36.41 -2.28 -16.83
C THR A 756 -37.68 -1.74 -17.48
N ASP A 757 -38.03 -0.48 -17.21
CA ASP A 757 -39.30 0.11 -17.63
C ASP A 757 -39.16 1.40 -18.46
N GLY A 758 -37.95 1.97 -18.53
CA GLY A 758 -37.63 3.15 -19.33
C GLY A 758 -38.06 4.47 -18.70
N ARG A 759 -38.41 4.51 -17.41
CA ARG A 759 -38.71 5.77 -16.70
C ARG A 759 -37.43 6.55 -16.42
N ILE A 760 -37.51 7.87 -16.48
CA ILE A 760 -36.38 8.77 -16.22
C ILE A 760 -36.33 9.07 -14.72
N LEU A 761 -35.19 8.81 -14.09
CA LEU A 761 -34.92 9.20 -12.71
C LEU A 761 -34.54 10.68 -12.65
N LEU A 762 -35.31 11.45 -11.87
CA LEU A 762 -35.17 12.88 -11.69
C LEU A 762 -34.85 13.21 -10.24
N SER A 763 -33.94 14.17 -10.03
CA SER A 763 -33.57 14.67 -8.70
C SER A 763 -33.63 16.18 -8.63
N THR A 764 -34.15 16.70 -7.52
CA THR A 764 -34.09 18.14 -7.18
C THR A 764 -33.12 18.44 -6.04
N GLY A 765 -32.34 17.43 -5.62
CA GLY A 765 -31.59 17.43 -4.36
C GLY A 765 -32.47 17.34 -3.11
N ARG A 766 -33.79 17.27 -3.28
CA ARG A 766 -34.80 17.25 -2.19
C ARG A 766 -35.95 16.31 -2.42
N SER A 767 -36.25 16.04 -3.68
CA SER A 767 -37.14 15.00 -4.14
C SER A 767 -36.42 14.15 -5.17
N LEU A 768 -36.69 12.85 -5.12
CA LEU A 768 -36.25 11.86 -6.09
C LEU A 768 -37.49 11.20 -6.65
N GLY A 769 -37.59 11.05 -7.97
CA GLY A 769 -38.77 10.46 -8.60
C GLY A 769 -38.55 9.94 -10.00
N TYR A 770 -39.44 9.05 -10.44
CA TYR A 770 -39.46 8.46 -11.76
C TYR A 770 -40.51 9.12 -12.65
N TYR A 771 -40.08 9.68 -13.77
CA TYR A 771 -40.93 10.26 -14.80
C TYR A 771 -41.18 9.25 -15.92
N ASN A 772 -42.45 9.02 -16.25
CA ASN A 772 -42.85 8.13 -17.33
C ASN A 772 -43.12 8.93 -18.61
N LEU A 773 -42.23 8.80 -19.60
CA LEU A 773 -42.37 9.48 -20.90
C LEU A 773 -43.67 9.13 -21.66
N LYS A 774 -44.27 7.97 -21.41
CA LYS A 774 -45.48 7.52 -22.12
C LYS A 774 -46.75 8.03 -21.48
N THR A 775 -46.82 8.03 -20.15
CA THR A 775 -48.01 8.47 -19.40
C THR A 775 -47.93 9.93 -18.97
N MET A 776 -46.73 10.54 -19.03
CA MET A 776 -46.42 11.86 -18.49
C MET A 776 -46.66 11.96 -16.97
N GLU A 777 -46.67 10.82 -16.27
CA GLU A 777 -46.84 10.77 -14.82
C GLU A 777 -45.46 10.76 -14.13
N LEU A 778 -45.41 11.41 -12.96
CA LEU A 778 -44.23 11.45 -12.10
C LEU A 778 -44.52 10.76 -10.77
N GLU A 779 -43.73 9.75 -10.42
CA GLU A 779 -43.79 9.07 -9.13
C GLU A 779 -42.62 9.55 -8.24
N THR A 780 -42.91 10.33 -7.19
CA THR A 780 -41.90 10.65 -6.17
C THR A 780 -41.67 9.44 -5.27
N ILE A 781 -40.44 8.93 -5.24
CA ILE A 781 -40.03 7.79 -4.42
C ILE A 781 -39.35 8.22 -3.11
N TYR A 782 -38.81 9.44 -3.05
CA TYR A 782 -38.24 10.00 -1.82
C TYR A 782 -38.43 11.52 -1.77
N ARG A 783 -38.70 12.05 -0.58
CA ARG A 783 -38.83 13.50 -0.34
C ARG A 783 -38.31 13.86 1.05
N VAL A 784 -37.48 14.90 1.12
CA VAL A 784 -37.05 15.48 2.39
C VAL A 784 -38.19 16.22 3.07
N THR A 785 -38.62 15.74 4.24
CA THR A 785 -39.69 16.35 5.05
C THR A 785 -39.18 17.25 6.18
N ALA A 786 -37.88 17.17 6.51
CA ALA A 786 -37.28 17.93 7.61
C ALA A 786 -37.26 19.45 7.32
N GLN A 787 -37.71 20.23 8.29
CA GLN A 787 -37.55 21.69 8.30
C GLN A 787 -36.24 22.01 9.03
N SER A 788 -35.37 22.81 8.41
CA SER A 788 -34.13 23.25 9.04
C SER A 788 -34.42 24.00 10.34
N VAL A 789 -33.68 23.67 11.40
CA VAL A 789 -33.74 24.36 12.71
C VAL A 789 -32.99 25.71 12.64
N TYR A 790 -32.11 25.88 11.64
CA TYR A 790 -31.34 27.10 11.40
C TYR A 790 -31.94 27.83 10.19
N HIS A 791 -32.22 29.12 10.35
CA HIS A 791 -32.77 29.94 9.27
C HIS A 791 -31.76 30.06 8.12
N ASP A 792 -32.26 29.79 6.91
CA ASP A 792 -31.74 29.99 5.54
C ASP A 792 -31.16 28.78 4.75
N ASP A 793 -30.58 27.75 5.38
CA ASP A 793 -30.16 26.54 4.66
C ASP A 793 -31.15 25.40 4.84
N ARG A 794 -31.91 25.11 3.78
CA ARG A 794 -32.80 23.94 3.77
C ARG A 794 -31.98 22.68 3.44
N PRO A 795 -32.24 21.53 4.08
CA PRO A 795 -31.49 20.29 3.84
C PRO A 795 -31.61 19.78 2.39
N HIS A 796 -30.47 19.40 1.77
CA HIS A 796 -30.36 18.73 0.46
C HIS A 796 -29.59 17.41 0.53
N PHE A 797 -30.10 16.35 -0.11
CA PHE A 797 -29.36 15.08 -0.24
C PHE A 797 -28.67 15.00 -1.59
N CYS A 798 -27.69 14.10 -1.69
CA CYS A 798 -27.24 13.61 -2.98
C CYS A 798 -27.51 12.13 -3.14
N ALA A 799 -28.30 11.82 -4.17
CA ALA A 799 -28.52 10.46 -4.62
C ALA A 799 -27.44 10.11 -5.64
N VAL A 800 -26.94 8.88 -5.54
CA VAL A 800 -25.95 8.34 -6.46
C VAL A 800 -26.50 7.04 -7.01
N VAL A 801 -26.52 6.95 -8.34
CA VAL A 801 -26.72 5.68 -9.04
C VAL A 801 -25.40 4.93 -8.99
N TYR A 802 -25.42 3.67 -8.56
CA TYR A 802 -24.22 2.84 -8.52
C TYR A 802 -24.42 1.53 -9.28
N GLN A 803 -23.29 0.92 -9.64
CA GLN A 803 -23.22 -0.37 -10.31
C GLN A 803 -22.57 -1.40 -9.39
N GLU A 804 -23.00 -2.65 -9.48
CA GLU A 804 -22.34 -3.77 -8.81
C GLU A 804 -20.94 -3.91 -9.38
N SER A 805 -19.92 -3.64 -8.57
CA SER A 805 -18.54 -3.67 -9.02
C SER A 805 -17.61 -4.11 -7.91
N LEU A 806 -16.61 -4.91 -8.26
CA LEU A 806 -15.50 -5.28 -7.39
C LEU A 806 -14.28 -4.39 -7.63
N PHE A 807 -14.42 -3.29 -8.37
CA PHE A 807 -13.35 -2.30 -8.44
C PHE A 807 -13.15 -1.67 -7.06
N ARG A 808 -12.00 -2.03 -6.46
CA ARG A 808 -11.44 -1.55 -5.19
C ARG A 808 -12.25 -1.81 -3.90
N PRO A 809 -12.31 -3.07 -3.45
CA PRO A 809 -12.29 -3.44 -2.04
C PRO A 809 -10.88 -3.53 -1.46
N PHE A 810 -9.89 -3.83 -2.30
CA PHE A 810 -8.65 -4.44 -1.82
C PHE A 810 -7.48 -3.89 -2.61
N MET A 811 -6.82 -2.95 -1.96
CA MET A 811 -5.41 -2.60 -2.08
C MET A 811 -4.58 -3.71 -2.77
N ARG A 812 -4.24 -3.50 -4.04
CA ARG A 812 -3.17 -4.15 -4.82
C ARG A 812 -2.40 -3.01 -5.49
N GLU A 813 -1.10 -3.07 -5.76
CA GLU A 813 -0.06 -4.11 -5.68
C GLU A 813 1.24 -3.43 -5.22
#